data_AF-A0A2G3K9A7-F1
#
_entry.id   AF-A0A2G3K9A7-F1
#
_cell.length_a   1.000
_cell.length_b   1.000
_cell.length_c   1.000
_cell.angle_alpha   90.00
_cell.angle_beta   90.00
_cell.angle_gamma   90.00
#
_symmetry.space_group_name_H-M   'P 1'
#
loop_
_entity.id
_entity.type
_entity.pdbx_description
1 polymer ?
#
loop_
_entity_poly.entity_id
_entity_poly.type
_entity_poly.pdbx_seq_one_letter_code
_entity_poly.pdbx_strand_id
1 'polypeptide(L)'
;MGRLDLICCAAFPNRTLLSNIVIRSTADMTITLKRTTLACLMALGSLTSNLALADVGLPENTIQIHGAVKTAKQTQQSENLSPKAMARMMADSADTPCDVDEITRYRGRDLIEKVISKECRQQIFGASDAQASILFHESIMLDIAREYRRLAANYNSTNETQIDKLQEYLRAGYYRQNTLNLPKYSNTLKNEIVPGLRSLLTSNNSRRISQGNGQVLAGSYKMIHLLGEITNFLPIIKAKMDGVTTEFIRSESRLSNSTYYLAELIQRIKNVPDAVAIVKRDTSYLKTFSNLIRNSESLIGTENEEILVEAMVGLGNMLESTELKQEVLPIMRDALARYSFQGYGDRIWITAALKLNRYDKKNCSSYNVCDVKERWEKLILTNQRNCAPNIKILSQGFSDANLTESCRLLLEEHRLFTQSMFGLEPSKANIIPTKFNAGLEVIAFKSLEDYKQYGGAVYGISTNNGGITMEGSPNIPGNIQRFYAFHKDDITSGPVGNKLLWNLEHEFIHYVDNIYNFKSYADATNNSKIVWWMEGAAEYFTYKNNNTAAIEIGKKKTYPLSTIFQNTYDMPDYLVRCYKWGYLAVRFMFERHRDNIEQLLAALRSGDYKEYNRILLNQIGTRYDSEFNSWLDTVNTGGTFAGERYYGGRNNAKGIDNEKSGPSGKTTFEAEEKYFNGDVVMYDGKNYRLSIVSDGKPNPTFYIYGVDAAPTHPAWRSKQDGGRTVAQWVLDNGGTTTPTTTTTPTKPTTPTKPTTPTTPSSSTFVNNAQYRHGDQVVFNGRNYAFNVILDGKSTTSYPIFGSTCAPVTCTSYSPFRNSDNRVQSYWQEGQVAGGGTSTSGGTTSSADSFNIRQQYRDQDQTVSGGRTYRLTVKVDGRNTTKFPLYGGTCAPASCTASVPFVSSDRRSTAYWQ
;
A
#
# COMPACT_ATOMS: atom_id res chain seq x y z
N MET A 1 56.19 -8.04 40.40
CA MET A 1 57.16 -7.38 41.30
C MET A 1 57.65 -6.17 40.52
N GLY A 2 57.53 -4.90 40.92
CA GLY A 2 57.32 -4.19 42.20
C GLY A 2 58.08 -2.86 42.03
N ARG A 3 57.68 -1.69 42.55
CA ARG A 3 56.89 -1.33 43.73
C ARG A 3 55.74 -0.34 43.41
N LEU A 4 54.95 -0.02 44.43
CA LEU A 4 54.01 1.11 44.49
C LEU A 4 54.74 2.40 44.90
N ASP A 5 54.04 3.55 44.83
CA ASP A 5 53.82 4.55 45.92
C ASP A 5 53.57 5.97 45.34
N LEU A 6 52.77 6.89 45.92
CA LEU A 6 51.54 6.81 46.74
C LEU A 6 50.88 8.24 46.83
N ILE A 7 49.62 8.34 47.28
CA ILE A 7 48.97 9.52 47.94
C ILE A 7 48.63 10.83 47.14
N CYS A 8 47.33 11.23 47.25
CA CYS A 8 46.67 12.57 47.36
C CYS A 8 47.17 13.83 46.58
N CYS A 9 46.39 14.91 46.35
CA CYS A 9 45.21 15.44 47.07
C CYS A 9 44.29 16.36 46.21
N ALA A 10 43.40 17.13 46.86
CA ALA A 10 42.15 17.70 46.33
C ALA A 10 42.17 19.13 45.71
N ALA A 11 41.09 19.41 44.95
CA ALA A 11 40.29 20.66 44.88
C ALA A 11 40.69 21.89 44.01
N PHE A 12 39.64 22.51 43.46
CA PHE A 12 39.48 23.81 42.74
C PHE A 12 39.47 25.02 43.73
N PRO A 13 39.46 26.34 43.35
CA PRO A 13 38.79 26.95 42.16
C PRO A 13 39.37 28.26 41.52
N ASN A 14 38.64 28.82 40.54
CA ASN A 14 38.67 30.21 40.00
C ASN A 14 39.87 30.62 39.09
N ARG A 15 39.78 31.60 38.15
CA ARG A 15 38.66 32.48 37.67
C ARG A 15 38.86 33.01 36.22
N THR A 16 37.74 33.18 35.49
CA THR A 16 37.41 34.15 34.41
C THR A 16 38.48 34.95 33.62
N LEU A 17 38.44 34.84 32.27
CA LEU A 17 38.42 35.89 31.19
C LEU A 17 38.81 35.18 29.85
N LEU A 18 38.20 35.40 28.68
CA LEU A 18 38.05 36.65 27.90
C LEU A 18 36.77 36.69 27.01
N SER A 19 36.63 37.73 26.18
CA SER A 19 35.37 38.25 25.61
C SER A 19 34.97 37.77 24.19
N ASN A 20 33.71 38.05 23.84
CA ASN A 20 33.10 37.85 22.51
C ASN A 20 33.82 38.55 21.35
N ILE A 21 33.82 37.93 20.16
CA ILE A 21 33.77 38.62 18.87
C ILE A 21 32.70 37.96 17.99
N VAL A 22 31.90 38.78 17.30
CA VAL A 22 30.91 38.37 16.30
C VAL A 22 31.35 38.91 14.94
N ILE A 23 31.32 38.08 13.89
CA ILE A 23 31.48 38.53 12.50
C ILE A 23 30.35 37.95 11.65
N ARG A 24 29.77 38.79 10.78
CA ARG A 24 28.75 38.41 9.80
C ARG A 24 29.32 38.44 8.37
N SER A 25 28.97 37.40 7.61
CA SER A 25 28.57 37.42 6.18
C SER A 25 29.53 37.83 5.05
N THR A 26 29.22 37.24 3.89
CA THR A 26 29.36 37.74 2.49
C THR A 26 30.73 37.80 1.81
N ALA A 27 30.93 36.81 0.92
CA ALA A 27 30.97 36.96 -0.55
C ALA A 27 32.30 36.75 -1.32
N ASP A 28 32.15 35.93 -2.36
CA ASP A 28 32.71 35.98 -3.73
C ASP A 28 34.21 35.81 -4.05
N MET A 29 34.52 34.54 -4.38
CA MET A 29 35.01 34.10 -5.69
C MET A 29 36.33 34.66 -6.31
N THR A 30 37.30 33.73 -6.38
CA THR A 30 38.20 33.48 -7.53
C THR A 30 39.37 34.44 -7.79
N ILE A 31 40.61 33.91 -7.70
CA ILE A 31 41.54 33.87 -8.84
C ILE A 31 42.61 32.79 -8.62
N THR A 32 43.11 32.22 -9.72
CA THR A 32 43.94 31.02 -9.76
C THR A 32 45.42 31.37 -9.93
N LEU A 33 46.33 30.76 -9.16
CA LEU A 33 47.55 30.10 -9.69
C LEU A 33 48.30 29.27 -8.62
N LYS A 34 48.90 28.14 -9.04
CA LYS A 34 49.80 27.31 -8.22
C LYS A 34 51.03 26.90 -9.03
N ARG A 35 52.22 27.21 -8.52
CA ARG A 35 53.56 26.61 -8.73
C ARG A 35 54.50 27.36 -7.75
N THR A 36 55.59 26.79 -7.23
CA THR A 36 56.42 25.68 -7.73
C THR A 36 57.06 24.88 -6.59
N THR A 37 57.52 23.66 -6.90
CA THR A 37 58.62 22.89 -6.27
C THR A 37 58.67 22.72 -4.74
N LEU A 38 58.62 21.47 -4.28
CA LEU A 38 59.15 21.04 -2.97
C LEU A 38 60.24 19.98 -3.19
N ALA A 39 61.44 20.21 -2.66
CA ALA A 39 62.55 19.26 -2.66
C ALA A 39 63.49 19.56 -1.47
N CYS A 40 64.12 18.51 -0.94
CA CYS A 40 65.16 18.52 0.10
C CYS A 40 64.85 19.22 1.43
N LEU A 41 64.58 18.42 2.45
CA LEU A 41 65.33 18.50 3.72
C LEU A 41 65.51 17.07 4.26
N MET A 42 66.75 16.71 4.59
CA MET A 42 67.15 15.38 5.08
C MET A 42 67.56 15.46 6.56
N ALA A 43 67.39 14.37 7.32
CA ALA A 43 68.38 13.95 8.32
C ALA A 43 68.19 12.49 8.76
N LEU A 44 69.29 11.74 8.62
CA LEU A 44 69.57 10.35 8.98
C LEU A 44 69.33 9.98 10.46
N GLY A 45 69.14 8.68 10.75
CA GLY A 45 69.10 8.11 12.10
C GLY A 45 68.79 6.61 12.12
N SER A 46 69.74 5.76 11.71
CA SER A 46 69.55 4.32 11.46
C SER A 46 69.90 3.41 12.64
N LEU A 47 69.39 2.15 12.62
CA LEU A 47 70.22 0.91 12.62
C LEU A 47 69.41 -0.42 12.69
N THR A 48 69.53 -1.24 11.64
CA THR A 48 69.54 -2.74 11.62
C THR A 48 68.31 -3.56 12.11
N SER A 49 68.03 -4.80 11.66
CA SER A 49 68.81 -5.79 10.88
C SER A 49 68.00 -6.47 9.75
N ASN A 50 68.68 -7.09 8.78
CA ASN A 50 68.10 -7.87 7.67
C ASN A 50 67.72 -9.31 8.04
N LEU A 51 66.85 -9.94 7.23
CA LEU A 51 67.19 -11.17 6.49
C LEU A 51 66.26 -11.37 5.27
N ALA A 52 66.71 -12.15 4.27
CA ALA A 52 66.31 -11.98 2.87
C ALA A 52 65.19 -12.89 2.34
N LEU A 53 64.59 -12.48 1.21
CA LEU A 53 63.94 -13.36 0.21
C LEU A 53 64.96 -13.84 -0.84
N ALA A 54 64.74 -15.03 -1.39
CA ALA A 54 65.27 -15.60 -2.65
C ALA A 54 64.54 -16.94 -2.91
N ASP A 55 64.34 -17.51 -4.09
CA ASP A 55 64.43 -17.12 -5.53
C ASP A 55 63.56 -18.16 -6.33
N VAL A 56 63.32 -18.21 -7.64
CA VAL A 56 63.73 -17.49 -8.89
C VAL A 56 62.50 -17.42 -9.83
N GLY A 57 62.52 -16.64 -10.92
CA GLY A 57 61.45 -16.74 -11.95
C GLY A 57 61.47 -15.76 -13.12
N LEU A 58 62.62 -15.54 -13.76
CA LEU A 58 62.82 -14.61 -14.91
C LEU A 58 62.35 -15.24 -16.27
N PRO A 59 62.38 -14.54 -17.43
CA PRO A 59 61.45 -13.48 -17.85
C PRO A 59 61.01 -13.61 -19.35
N GLU A 60 60.39 -12.57 -19.94
CA GLU A 60 60.80 -11.90 -21.21
C GLU A 60 59.68 -11.27 -22.10
N ASN A 61 59.95 -10.04 -22.57
CA ASN A 61 59.72 -9.48 -23.92
C ASN A 61 58.31 -9.23 -24.52
N THR A 62 58.00 -8.11 -25.22
CA THR A 62 58.56 -6.71 -25.25
C THR A 62 57.56 -5.72 -25.92
N ILE A 63 57.83 -4.40 -25.84
CA ILE A 63 57.36 -3.26 -26.68
C ILE A 63 55.96 -2.63 -26.42
N GLN A 64 56.06 -1.50 -25.69
CA GLN A 64 55.35 -0.21 -25.74
C GLN A 64 54.21 0.10 -26.74
N ILE A 65 53.28 0.95 -26.27
CA ILE A 65 52.85 2.20 -26.95
C ILE A 65 52.95 3.38 -25.96
N HIS A 66 53.24 4.60 -26.44
CA HIS A 66 53.39 5.82 -25.64
C HIS A 66 52.07 6.58 -25.38
N GLY A 67 51.94 7.13 -24.16
CA GLY A 67 51.56 8.54 -23.95
C GLY A 67 50.08 8.96 -23.87
N ALA A 68 49.63 9.37 -22.67
CA ALA A 68 49.16 10.75 -22.38
C ALA A 68 48.54 10.86 -20.97
N VAL A 69 49.07 11.74 -20.12
CA VAL A 69 48.40 12.11 -18.86
C VAL A 69 47.31 13.14 -19.16
N LYS A 70 46.05 12.84 -18.79
CA LYS A 70 44.99 13.85 -18.68
C LYS A 70 44.29 13.78 -17.33
N THR A 71 43.87 14.96 -16.88
CA THR A 71 43.30 15.26 -15.57
C THR A 71 42.04 14.47 -15.24
N ALA A 72 41.88 14.14 -13.96
CA ALA A 72 40.67 13.53 -13.44
C ALA A 72 39.44 14.42 -13.69
N LYS A 73 38.44 13.87 -14.38
CA LYS A 73 37.02 14.19 -14.16
C LYS A 73 36.39 13.00 -13.46
N GLN A 74 35.54 13.28 -12.47
CA GLN A 74 34.59 12.29 -12.00
C GLN A 74 33.61 12.00 -13.13
N THR A 75 33.46 10.73 -13.48
CA THR A 75 32.39 10.26 -14.37
C THR A 75 31.78 9.04 -13.70
N GLN A 76 30.50 9.13 -13.32
CA GLN A 76 29.72 7.94 -13.01
C GLN A 76 29.46 7.21 -14.33
N GLN A 77 30.16 6.10 -14.56
CA GLN A 77 29.83 5.14 -15.60
C GLN A 77 29.78 3.75 -14.97
N SER A 78 28.56 3.26 -14.74
CA SER A 78 28.29 1.84 -14.59
C SER A 78 28.56 1.17 -15.93
N GLU A 79 29.73 0.55 -16.08
CA GLU A 79 30.14 -0.02 -17.36
C GLU A 79 29.24 -1.19 -17.77
N ASN A 80 28.66 -1.09 -18.97
CA ASN A 80 27.85 -2.14 -19.57
C ASN A 80 28.74 -3.34 -19.95
N LEU A 81 28.83 -4.33 -19.06
CA LEU A 81 29.46 -5.61 -19.36
C LEU A 81 28.78 -6.28 -20.55
N SER A 82 29.55 -6.57 -21.61
CA SER A 82 29.02 -7.24 -22.79
C SER A 82 28.44 -8.63 -22.45
N PRO A 83 27.48 -9.17 -23.23
CA PRO A 83 26.93 -10.50 -22.99
C PRO A 83 27.99 -11.63 -22.96
N LYS A 84 29.12 -11.48 -23.67
CA LYS A 84 30.25 -12.41 -23.59
C LYS A 84 31.07 -12.27 -22.30
N ALA A 85 31.14 -11.08 -21.71
CA ALA A 85 31.75 -10.88 -20.39
C ALA A 85 30.84 -11.44 -19.28
N MET A 86 29.53 -11.20 -19.35
CA MET A 86 28.56 -11.86 -18.46
C MET A 86 28.60 -13.39 -18.60
N ALA A 87 28.64 -13.93 -19.82
CA ALA A 87 28.73 -15.38 -20.03
C ALA A 87 30.04 -15.99 -19.49
N ARG A 88 31.16 -15.25 -19.52
CA ARG A 88 32.39 -15.68 -18.83
C ARG A 88 32.29 -15.59 -17.31
N MET A 89 31.76 -14.50 -16.75
CA MET A 89 31.52 -14.41 -15.30
C MET A 89 30.56 -15.49 -14.79
N MET A 90 29.55 -15.87 -15.57
CA MET A 90 28.64 -16.97 -15.22
C MET A 90 29.23 -18.37 -15.44
N ALA A 91 30.32 -18.49 -16.22
CA ALA A 91 31.10 -19.72 -16.34
C ALA A 91 32.15 -19.84 -15.21
N ASP A 92 32.79 -18.73 -14.83
CA ASP A 92 33.72 -18.67 -13.69
C ASP A 92 32.97 -18.69 -12.33
N SER A 93 31.66 -18.42 -12.32
CA SER A 93 30.77 -18.67 -11.16
C SER A 93 30.13 -20.06 -11.16
N ALA A 94 30.72 -21.05 -11.85
CA ALA A 94 30.27 -22.45 -11.86
C ALA A 94 30.63 -23.20 -10.56
N ASP A 95 30.34 -22.60 -9.40
CA ASP A 95 30.28 -23.32 -8.13
C ASP A 95 29.11 -24.32 -8.23
N THR A 96 29.38 -25.61 -7.99
CA THR A 96 28.40 -26.68 -8.22
C THR A 96 27.12 -26.40 -7.41
N PRO A 97 25.93 -26.31 -8.05
CA PRO A 97 24.70 -25.96 -7.36
C PRO A 97 24.53 -26.78 -6.08
N CYS A 98 24.35 -26.11 -4.95
CA CYS A 98 24.42 -26.79 -3.67
C CYS A 98 23.27 -27.80 -3.51
N ASP A 99 23.62 -29.08 -3.58
CA ASP A 99 22.71 -30.19 -3.39
C ASP A 99 22.46 -30.40 -1.88
N VAL A 100 21.22 -30.14 -1.46
CA VAL A 100 20.76 -30.33 -0.09
C VAL A 100 20.78 -31.82 0.28
N ASP A 101 20.54 -32.73 -0.67
CA ASP A 101 20.59 -34.17 -0.46
C ASP A 101 22.02 -34.72 -0.39
N GLU A 102 23.04 -33.93 -0.76
CA GLU A 102 24.44 -34.21 -0.44
C GLU A 102 24.71 -33.89 1.03
N ILE A 103 24.22 -32.73 1.52
CA ILE A 103 24.45 -32.26 2.90
C ILE A 103 23.74 -33.15 3.93
N THR A 104 22.54 -33.64 3.65
CA THR A 104 21.77 -34.52 4.57
C THR A 104 22.50 -35.81 4.95
N ARG A 105 23.59 -36.17 4.25
CA ARG A 105 24.43 -37.36 4.51
C ARG A 105 25.55 -37.13 5.54
N TYR A 106 26.03 -35.90 5.70
CA TYR A 106 27.17 -35.60 6.58
C TYR A 106 26.76 -35.37 8.04
N ARG A 107 27.65 -35.67 8.99
CA ARG A 107 27.44 -35.49 10.44
C ARG A 107 28.70 -34.92 11.10
N GLY A 108 28.58 -34.35 12.30
CA GLY A 108 29.72 -33.90 13.11
C GLY A 108 30.69 -32.98 12.35
N ARG A 109 32.00 -33.32 12.40
CA ARG A 109 33.08 -32.56 11.74
C ARG A 109 32.90 -32.45 10.23
N ASP A 110 32.57 -33.54 9.55
CA ASP A 110 32.42 -33.58 8.10
C ASP A 110 31.30 -32.63 7.63
N LEU A 111 30.21 -32.51 8.41
CA LEU A 111 29.14 -31.56 8.14
C LEU A 111 29.60 -30.11 8.35
N ILE A 112 30.29 -29.83 9.46
CA ILE A 112 30.88 -28.51 9.74
C ILE A 112 31.76 -28.07 8.55
N GLU A 113 32.63 -28.96 8.08
CA GLU A 113 33.55 -28.70 6.97
C GLU A 113 32.80 -28.57 5.63
N LYS A 114 31.70 -29.29 5.42
CA LYS A 114 30.82 -29.11 4.25
C LYS A 114 30.10 -27.76 4.23
N VAL A 115 29.58 -27.34 5.39
CA VAL A 115 28.89 -26.04 5.58
C VAL A 115 29.86 -24.87 5.44
N ILE A 116 31.12 -25.05 5.85
CA ILE A 116 32.19 -24.05 5.69
C ILE A 116 32.66 -23.96 4.22
N SER A 117 32.83 -25.09 3.54
CA SER A 117 33.45 -25.14 2.20
C SER A 117 32.53 -24.67 1.06
N LYS A 118 31.26 -25.10 0.99
CA LYS A 118 30.32 -24.69 -0.07
C LYS A 118 29.52 -23.44 0.31
N GLU A 119 29.00 -22.67 -0.65
CA GLU A 119 28.00 -21.62 -0.39
C GLU A 119 26.58 -22.16 -0.64
N CYS A 120 25.92 -22.56 0.45
CA CYS A 120 24.66 -23.31 0.43
C CYS A 120 23.49 -22.56 1.07
N ARG A 121 23.68 -21.27 1.36
CA ARG A 121 22.80 -20.46 2.22
C ARG A 121 21.35 -20.45 1.74
N GLN A 122 21.12 -20.18 0.46
CA GLN A 122 19.76 -20.13 -0.11
C GLN A 122 19.09 -21.52 -0.10
N GLN A 123 19.85 -22.57 -0.41
CA GLN A 123 19.38 -23.95 -0.53
C GLN A 123 19.12 -24.61 0.83
N ILE A 124 19.88 -24.25 1.87
CA ILE A 124 19.68 -24.75 3.24
C ILE A 124 18.45 -24.11 3.88
N PHE A 125 18.23 -22.79 3.71
CA PHE A 125 16.91 -22.21 4.01
C PHE A 125 15.82 -22.86 3.14
N GLY A 126 16.17 -23.24 1.90
CA GLY A 126 15.40 -24.00 0.91
C GLY A 126 14.97 -25.43 1.27
N ALA A 127 15.51 -26.03 2.33
CA ALA A 127 15.29 -27.46 2.61
C ALA A 127 13.80 -27.82 2.76
N SER A 128 13.37 -28.85 2.03
CA SER A 128 12.05 -29.48 2.19
C SER A 128 11.89 -30.07 3.59
N ASP A 129 10.66 -30.28 4.05
CA ASP A 129 10.38 -30.69 5.44
C ASP A 129 11.12 -31.98 5.86
N ALA A 130 11.31 -32.93 4.93
CA ALA A 130 12.12 -34.13 5.15
C ALA A 130 13.63 -33.82 5.30
N GLN A 131 14.20 -33.02 4.39
CA GLN A 131 15.58 -32.56 4.47
C GLN A 131 15.83 -31.72 5.73
N ALA A 132 14.90 -30.81 6.05
CA ALA A 132 14.95 -29.93 7.22
C ALA A 132 14.88 -30.72 8.54
N SER A 133 14.06 -31.77 8.60
CA SER A 133 14.00 -32.69 9.75
C SER A 133 15.32 -33.44 10.00
N ILE A 134 16.13 -33.66 8.95
CA ILE A 134 17.44 -34.31 9.04
C ILE A 134 18.53 -33.29 9.37
N LEU A 135 18.59 -32.18 8.63
CA LEU A 135 19.63 -31.14 8.74
C LEU A 135 19.56 -30.37 10.06
N PHE A 136 18.35 -30.09 10.53
CA PHE A 136 18.11 -29.23 11.69
C PHE A 136 17.62 -30.04 12.91
N HIS A 137 17.83 -31.35 12.93
CA HIS A 137 17.66 -32.13 14.15
C HIS A 137 18.56 -31.57 15.27
N GLU A 138 18.09 -31.52 16.53
CA GLU A 138 18.77 -30.73 17.57
C GLU A 138 20.22 -31.18 17.83
N SER A 139 20.52 -32.48 17.71
CA SER A 139 21.90 -32.98 17.82
C SER A 139 22.85 -32.39 16.77
N ILE A 140 22.36 -32.17 15.54
CA ILE A 140 23.12 -31.58 14.43
C ILE A 140 23.32 -30.09 14.67
N MET A 141 22.25 -29.41 15.07
CA MET A 141 22.28 -27.99 15.45
C MET A 141 23.25 -27.75 16.62
N LEU A 142 23.33 -28.68 17.59
CA LEU A 142 24.26 -28.60 18.72
C LEU A 142 25.73 -28.70 18.26
N ASP A 143 26.06 -29.57 17.30
CA ASP A 143 27.43 -29.67 16.78
C ASP A 143 27.85 -28.41 16.02
N ILE A 144 26.97 -27.85 15.20
CA ILE A 144 27.19 -26.55 14.54
C ILE A 144 27.31 -25.42 15.58
N ALA A 145 26.49 -25.42 16.63
CA ALA A 145 26.51 -24.42 17.69
C ALA A 145 27.81 -24.47 18.53
N ARG A 146 28.34 -25.67 18.80
CA ARG A 146 29.62 -25.88 19.49
C ARG A 146 30.79 -25.33 18.68
N GLU A 147 30.85 -25.60 17.37
CA GLU A 147 31.90 -25.05 16.52
C GLU A 147 31.76 -23.52 16.36
N TYR A 148 30.53 -23.03 16.17
CA TYR A 148 30.25 -21.59 16.16
C TYR A 148 30.75 -20.92 17.45
N ARG A 149 30.47 -21.51 18.63
CA ARG A 149 30.95 -21.04 19.94
C ARG A 149 32.48 -21.07 20.03
N ARG A 150 33.14 -22.10 19.50
CA ARG A 150 34.61 -22.23 19.48
C ARG A 150 35.27 -21.16 18.60
N LEU A 151 34.73 -20.89 17.42
CA LEU A 151 35.21 -19.83 16.52
C LEU A 151 34.92 -18.43 17.09
N ALA A 152 33.72 -18.23 17.66
CA ALA A 152 33.32 -16.97 18.29
C ALA A 152 34.22 -16.56 19.46
N ALA A 153 34.70 -17.52 20.26
CA ALA A 153 35.65 -17.27 21.35
C ALA A 153 37.02 -16.74 20.87
N ASN A 154 37.38 -17.00 19.61
CA ASN A 154 38.66 -16.62 18.99
C ASN A 154 38.46 -15.53 17.92
N TYR A 155 37.36 -14.76 17.99
CA TYR A 155 36.94 -13.88 16.92
C TYR A 155 37.94 -12.74 16.63
N ASN A 156 38.46 -12.72 15.40
CA ASN A 156 39.57 -11.87 14.95
C ASN A 156 39.14 -10.65 14.10
N SER A 157 37.84 -10.39 13.94
CA SER A 157 37.23 -9.38 13.04
C SER A 157 37.25 -9.68 11.54
N THR A 158 37.68 -10.86 11.10
CA THR A 158 37.52 -11.29 9.70
C THR A 158 36.35 -12.26 9.58
N ASN A 159 36.18 -12.83 8.38
CA ASN A 159 35.35 -14.02 8.17
C ASN A 159 36.17 -15.15 7.51
N GLU A 160 37.49 -15.17 7.71
CA GLU A 160 38.39 -16.19 7.12
C GLU A 160 37.99 -17.61 7.54
N THR A 161 37.50 -17.76 8.78
CA THR A 161 36.99 -19.01 9.35
C THR A 161 35.59 -19.41 8.87
N GLN A 162 34.97 -18.63 7.97
CA GLN A 162 33.59 -18.82 7.47
C GLN A 162 32.56 -18.95 8.59
N ILE A 163 32.78 -18.24 9.71
CA ILE A 163 31.90 -18.29 10.89
C ILE A 163 30.48 -17.81 10.56
N ASP A 164 30.31 -16.92 9.57
CA ASP A 164 28.99 -16.51 9.10
C ASP A 164 28.17 -17.68 8.53
N LYS A 165 28.79 -18.64 7.81
CA LYS A 165 28.08 -19.81 7.28
C LYS A 165 27.51 -20.70 8.38
N LEU A 166 28.25 -20.86 9.50
CA LEU A 166 27.71 -21.54 10.69
C LEU A 166 26.57 -20.76 11.33
N GLN A 167 26.66 -19.41 11.38
CA GLN A 167 25.54 -18.57 11.83
C GLN A 167 24.31 -18.73 10.93
N GLU A 168 24.47 -18.75 9.61
CA GLU A 168 23.35 -18.91 8.68
C GLU A 168 22.73 -20.31 8.77
N TYR A 169 23.52 -21.38 8.97
CA TYR A 169 22.99 -22.72 9.19
C TYR A 169 22.11 -22.77 10.45
N LEU A 170 22.60 -22.21 11.55
CA LEU A 170 21.85 -22.10 12.81
C LEU A 170 20.60 -21.22 12.64
N ARG A 171 20.70 -20.11 11.89
CA ARG A 171 19.53 -19.26 11.57
C ARG A 171 18.52 -19.99 10.69
N ALA A 172 18.96 -20.84 9.76
CA ALA A 172 18.07 -21.67 8.94
C ALA A 172 17.29 -22.66 9.80
N GLY A 173 17.95 -23.37 10.72
CA GLY A 173 17.27 -24.32 11.60
C GLY A 173 16.26 -23.66 12.55
N TYR A 174 16.55 -22.48 13.12
CA TYR A 174 15.57 -21.71 13.89
C TYR A 174 14.47 -21.09 13.03
N TYR A 175 14.76 -20.69 11.79
CA TYR A 175 13.75 -20.21 10.83
C TYR A 175 12.78 -21.33 10.41
N ARG A 176 13.30 -22.51 10.05
CA ARG A 176 12.47 -23.66 9.65
C ARG A 176 11.70 -24.24 10.84
N GLN A 177 12.19 -24.14 12.07
CA GLN A 177 11.40 -24.45 13.28
C GLN A 177 10.21 -23.50 13.49
N ASN A 178 10.33 -22.23 13.11
CA ASN A 178 9.25 -21.26 13.27
C ASN A 178 8.28 -21.24 12.06
N THR A 179 8.66 -21.86 10.93
CA THR A 179 7.85 -21.89 9.68
C THR A 179 7.34 -23.28 9.30
N LEU A 180 7.81 -24.35 9.96
CA LEU A 180 7.36 -25.73 9.82
C LEU A 180 7.04 -26.33 11.20
N ASN A 181 6.29 -27.44 11.21
CA ASN A 181 6.03 -28.23 12.42
C ASN A 181 7.24 -29.10 12.86
N LEU A 182 8.47 -28.55 12.83
CA LEU A 182 9.64 -29.24 13.40
C LEU A 182 9.56 -29.24 14.94
N PRO A 183 10.13 -30.24 15.64
CA PRO A 183 10.23 -30.23 17.09
C PRO A 183 10.91 -28.95 17.60
N LYS A 184 10.35 -28.35 18.67
CA LYS A 184 10.91 -27.14 19.30
C LYS A 184 12.23 -27.47 19.99
N TYR A 185 13.26 -26.64 19.79
CA TYR A 185 14.58 -26.87 20.39
C TYR A 185 14.53 -26.67 21.90
N SER A 186 15.28 -27.51 22.61
CA SER A 186 15.52 -27.34 24.03
C SER A 186 16.35 -26.08 24.30
N ASN A 187 16.35 -25.63 25.57
CA ASN A 187 17.23 -24.56 26.00
C ASN A 187 18.72 -24.93 25.89
N THR A 188 19.08 -26.22 25.70
CA THR A 188 20.47 -26.67 25.53
C THR A 188 21.10 -26.05 24.28
N LEU A 189 20.42 -26.10 23.13
CA LEU A 189 20.92 -25.48 21.90
C LEU A 189 21.09 -23.96 22.05
N LYS A 190 20.08 -23.29 22.61
CA LYS A 190 20.14 -21.85 22.94
C LYS A 190 21.34 -21.53 23.84
N ASN A 191 21.60 -22.35 24.85
CA ASN A 191 22.70 -22.20 25.80
C ASN A 191 24.10 -22.45 25.20
N GLU A 192 24.21 -23.08 24.03
CA GLU A 192 25.47 -23.14 23.27
C GLU A 192 25.68 -21.89 22.38
N ILE A 193 24.62 -21.42 21.71
CA ILE A 193 24.72 -20.28 20.77
C ILE A 193 24.90 -18.95 21.52
N VAL A 194 24.18 -18.73 22.62
CA VAL A 194 24.17 -17.44 23.36
C VAL A 194 25.54 -17.05 23.92
N PRO A 195 26.35 -17.95 24.54
CA PRO A 195 27.72 -17.62 24.94
C PRO A 195 28.63 -17.25 23.77
N GLY A 196 28.48 -17.90 22.60
CA GLY A 196 29.21 -17.56 21.39
C GLY A 196 28.91 -16.14 20.91
N LEU A 197 27.62 -15.82 20.72
CA LEU A 197 27.16 -14.46 20.39
C LEU A 197 27.66 -13.41 21.38
N ARG A 198 27.62 -13.72 22.69
CA ARG A 198 28.08 -12.82 23.76
C ARG A 198 29.57 -12.55 23.68
N SER A 199 30.40 -13.60 23.56
CA SER A 199 31.85 -13.47 23.43
C SER A 199 32.23 -12.64 22.19
N LEU A 200 31.65 -12.98 21.03
CA LEU A 200 31.88 -12.30 19.76
C LEU A 200 31.54 -10.80 19.85
N LEU A 201 30.33 -10.45 20.31
CA LEU A 201 29.85 -9.07 20.35
C LEU A 201 30.51 -8.21 21.44
N THR A 202 31.06 -8.81 22.49
CA THR A 202 31.83 -8.09 23.52
C THR A 202 33.32 -7.94 23.19
N SER A 203 33.86 -8.78 22.29
CA SER A 203 35.28 -8.72 21.86
C SER A 203 35.63 -7.37 21.23
N ASN A 204 36.81 -6.82 21.59
CA ASN A 204 37.34 -5.59 20.98
C ASN A 204 37.48 -5.70 19.45
N ASN A 205 37.73 -6.90 18.93
CA ASN A 205 37.83 -7.13 17.49
C ASN A 205 36.51 -6.83 16.76
N SER A 206 35.37 -7.02 17.42
CA SER A 206 34.04 -6.70 16.84
C SER A 206 33.77 -5.18 16.68
N ARG A 207 34.76 -4.33 16.95
CA ARG A 207 34.76 -2.87 16.67
C ARG A 207 35.69 -2.48 15.52
N ARG A 208 36.47 -3.42 14.95
CA ARG A 208 37.40 -3.15 13.85
C ARG A 208 36.65 -2.95 12.54
N ILE A 209 37.23 -2.15 11.65
CA ILE A 209 36.73 -1.93 10.29
C ILE A 209 37.22 -3.07 9.39
N SER A 210 36.28 -3.88 8.88
CA SER A 210 36.51 -4.83 7.79
C SER A 210 35.17 -5.28 7.19
N GLN A 211 35.17 -5.68 5.92
CA GLN A 211 34.00 -6.31 5.29
C GLN A 211 33.51 -7.55 6.06
N GLY A 212 34.44 -8.39 6.55
CA GLY A 212 34.15 -9.61 7.28
C GLY A 212 33.47 -9.36 8.64
N ASN A 213 33.86 -8.31 9.36
CA ASN A 213 33.19 -7.91 10.59
C ASN A 213 31.73 -7.52 10.33
N GLY A 214 31.47 -6.79 9.24
CA GLY A 214 30.10 -6.45 8.84
C GLY A 214 29.21 -7.66 8.54
N GLN A 215 29.75 -8.69 7.87
CA GLN A 215 29.04 -9.94 7.60
C GLN A 215 28.63 -10.66 8.90
N VAL A 216 29.60 -10.90 9.78
CA VAL A 216 29.43 -11.67 11.02
C VAL A 216 28.60 -10.92 12.06
N LEU A 217 28.70 -9.59 12.13
CA LEU A 217 27.83 -8.78 12.98
C LEU A 217 26.37 -8.79 12.50
N ALA A 218 26.14 -8.69 11.18
CA ALA A 218 24.79 -8.78 10.62
C ALA A 218 24.14 -10.15 10.90
N GLY A 219 24.90 -11.25 10.77
CA GLY A 219 24.45 -12.59 11.18
C GLY A 219 24.12 -12.67 12.67
N SER A 220 24.98 -12.09 13.52
CA SER A 220 24.82 -12.06 14.98
C SER A 220 23.56 -11.32 15.43
N TYR A 221 23.26 -10.14 14.89
CA TYR A 221 22.06 -9.37 15.26
C TYR A 221 20.77 -10.06 14.80
N LYS A 222 20.76 -10.66 13.60
CA LYS A 222 19.64 -11.48 13.12
C LYS A 222 19.41 -12.71 14.02
N MET A 223 20.48 -13.33 14.50
CA MET A 223 20.39 -14.47 15.43
C MET A 223 19.75 -14.06 16.77
N ILE A 224 20.12 -12.91 17.35
CA ILE A 224 19.51 -12.42 18.60
C ILE A 224 17.99 -12.28 18.46
N HIS A 225 17.50 -11.79 17.31
CA HIS A 225 16.07 -11.74 17.04
C HIS A 225 15.45 -13.16 16.94
N LEU A 226 16.03 -14.05 16.13
CA LEU A 226 15.48 -15.39 15.88
C LEU A 226 15.44 -16.28 17.13
N LEU A 227 16.40 -16.13 18.05
CA LEU A 227 16.42 -16.82 19.33
C LEU A 227 15.43 -16.24 20.36
N GLY A 228 14.86 -15.06 20.11
CA GLY A 228 14.05 -14.31 21.08
C GLY A 228 14.85 -13.64 22.20
N GLU A 229 16.14 -13.39 22.00
CA GLU A 229 17.11 -13.05 23.06
C GLU A 229 17.33 -11.54 23.29
N ILE A 230 16.46 -10.68 22.74
CA ILE A 230 16.57 -9.21 22.81
C ILE A 230 16.75 -8.72 24.25
N THR A 231 15.98 -9.24 25.20
CA THR A 231 16.08 -8.93 26.65
C THR A 231 17.48 -9.21 27.21
N ASN A 232 18.07 -10.36 26.87
CA ASN A 232 19.36 -10.83 27.40
C ASN A 232 20.57 -10.18 26.71
N PHE A 233 20.38 -9.60 25.53
CA PHE A 233 21.40 -8.85 24.79
C PHE A 233 21.24 -7.34 24.87
N LEU A 234 20.18 -6.81 25.50
CA LEU A 234 19.92 -5.37 25.58
C LEU A 234 21.14 -4.55 26.05
N PRO A 235 21.90 -4.93 27.11
CA PRO A 235 23.10 -4.19 27.52
C PRO A 235 24.21 -4.17 26.46
N ILE A 236 24.31 -5.22 25.63
CA ILE A 236 25.27 -5.32 24.53
C ILE A 236 24.81 -4.48 23.33
N ILE A 237 23.51 -4.50 23.03
CA ILE A 237 22.89 -3.65 21.98
C ILE A 237 23.16 -2.17 22.32
N LYS A 238 22.95 -1.77 23.57
CA LYS A 238 23.27 -0.42 24.08
C LYS A 238 24.74 -0.07 23.92
N ALA A 239 25.65 -0.89 24.46
CA ALA A 239 27.09 -0.67 24.37
C ALA A 239 27.63 -0.69 22.92
N LYS A 240 26.96 -1.39 22.01
CA LYS A 240 27.25 -1.35 20.56
C LYS A 240 26.80 -0.04 19.91
N MET A 241 25.61 0.44 20.26
CA MET A 241 25.08 1.70 19.73
C MET A 241 25.80 2.94 20.27
N ASP A 242 26.14 2.99 21.55
CA ASP A 242 26.96 4.07 22.13
C ASP A 242 28.40 4.06 21.58
N GLY A 243 28.87 2.91 21.08
CA GLY A 243 30.23 2.69 20.60
C GLY A 243 30.41 2.65 19.08
N VAL A 244 29.36 2.79 18.27
CA VAL A 244 29.47 2.82 16.80
C VAL A 244 29.76 4.23 16.32
N THR A 245 30.63 4.37 15.31
CA THR A 245 31.03 5.65 14.74
C THR A 245 30.52 5.80 13.31
N THR A 246 30.35 7.04 12.86
CA THR A 246 30.10 7.36 11.44
C THR A 246 31.14 6.73 10.51
N GLU A 247 32.41 6.69 10.92
CA GLU A 247 33.47 6.03 10.14
C GLU A 247 33.18 4.53 10.00
N PHE A 248 32.95 3.82 11.11
CA PHE A 248 32.62 2.39 11.10
C PHE A 248 31.43 2.06 10.19
N ILE A 249 30.42 2.95 10.13
CA ILE A 249 29.27 2.79 9.24
C ILE A 249 29.67 2.99 7.76
N ARG A 250 30.52 3.98 7.47
CA ARG A 250 30.90 4.40 6.11
C ARG A 250 31.96 3.54 5.43
N SER A 251 32.94 3.02 6.15
CA SER A 251 34.13 2.42 5.51
C SER A 251 33.79 1.16 4.67
N GLU A 252 32.71 0.46 5.00
CA GLU A 252 32.30 -0.81 4.36
C GLU A 252 30.77 -0.94 4.34
N SER A 253 30.19 -1.25 3.16
CA SER A 253 28.75 -1.48 3.02
C SER A 253 28.21 -2.61 3.90
N ARG A 254 29.06 -3.61 4.21
CA ARG A 254 28.72 -4.68 5.16
C ARG A 254 28.62 -4.18 6.61
N LEU A 255 29.43 -3.19 7.02
CA LEU A 255 29.37 -2.61 8.38
C LEU A 255 28.15 -1.71 8.54
N SER A 256 27.83 -0.89 7.54
CA SER A 256 26.54 -0.18 7.43
C SER A 256 25.36 -1.15 7.60
N ASN A 257 25.27 -2.18 6.75
CA ASN A 257 24.24 -3.21 6.81
C ASN A 257 24.18 -3.91 8.19
N SER A 258 25.31 -4.12 8.87
CA SER A 258 25.32 -4.64 10.24
C SER A 258 24.74 -3.66 11.28
N THR A 259 24.97 -2.35 11.08
CA THR A 259 24.46 -1.29 11.95
C THR A 259 22.97 -1.04 11.70
N TYR A 260 22.50 -1.20 10.47
CA TYR A 260 21.06 -1.26 10.16
C TYR A 260 20.36 -2.38 10.94
N TYR A 261 20.91 -3.61 10.98
CA TYR A 261 20.30 -4.68 11.79
C TYR A 261 20.41 -4.46 13.30
N LEU A 262 21.43 -3.72 13.77
CA LEU A 262 21.47 -3.24 15.15
C LEU A 262 20.35 -2.23 15.44
N ALA A 263 20.02 -1.37 14.47
CA ALA A 263 18.91 -0.41 14.58
C ALA A 263 17.53 -1.10 14.51
N GLU A 264 17.34 -2.11 13.66
CA GLU A 264 16.11 -2.93 13.65
C GLU A 264 15.82 -3.57 15.02
N LEU A 265 16.84 -4.03 15.75
CA LEU A 265 16.66 -4.62 17.08
C LEU A 265 16.02 -3.64 18.06
N ILE A 266 16.26 -2.32 17.93
CA ILE A 266 15.61 -1.28 18.73
C ILE A 266 14.09 -1.31 18.52
N GLN A 267 13.65 -1.35 17.26
CA GLN A 267 12.23 -1.32 16.93
C GLN A 267 11.50 -2.54 17.51
N ARG A 268 12.18 -3.69 17.49
CA ARG A 268 11.67 -4.97 17.99
C ARG A 268 11.54 -5.00 19.53
N ILE A 269 12.20 -4.11 20.28
CA ILE A 269 12.04 -3.97 21.74
C ILE A 269 10.57 -3.82 22.12
N LYS A 270 9.79 -3.03 21.37
CA LYS A 270 8.37 -2.75 21.70
C LYS A 270 7.52 -4.03 21.74
N ASN A 271 7.91 -5.06 20.99
CA ASN A 271 7.21 -6.33 20.89
C ASN A 271 7.67 -7.35 21.96
N VAL A 272 8.60 -6.97 22.85
CA VAL A 272 9.20 -7.83 23.89
C VAL A 272 8.99 -7.19 25.26
N PRO A 273 7.91 -7.55 26.00
CA PRO A 273 7.52 -6.89 27.24
C PRO A 273 8.63 -6.79 28.29
N ASP A 274 9.47 -7.81 28.45
CA ASP A 274 10.59 -7.80 29.40
C ASP A 274 11.67 -6.78 29.02
N ALA A 275 11.94 -6.60 27.72
CA ALA A 275 12.88 -5.59 27.24
C ALA A 275 12.30 -4.18 27.45
N VAL A 276 11.01 -3.97 27.19
CA VAL A 276 10.31 -2.71 27.55
C VAL A 276 10.39 -2.46 29.07
N ALA A 277 10.23 -3.50 29.90
CA ALA A 277 10.35 -3.39 31.35
C ALA A 277 11.78 -3.04 31.82
N ILE A 278 12.82 -3.41 31.07
CA ILE A 278 14.19 -2.92 31.32
C ILE A 278 14.32 -1.44 30.93
N VAL A 279 13.84 -1.03 29.74
CA VAL A 279 13.89 0.38 29.29
C VAL A 279 13.08 1.31 30.21
N LYS A 280 11.99 0.82 30.82
CA LYS A 280 11.22 1.52 31.86
C LYS A 280 12.00 1.75 33.17
N ARG A 281 13.01 0.93 33.46
CA ARG A 281 13.87 1.06 34.65
C ARG A 281 15.18 1.81 34.38
N ASP A 282 15.67 1.78 33.14
CA ASP A 282 16.83 2.54 32.68
C ASP A 282 16.47 3.34 31.43
N THR A 283 16.09 4.62 31.61
CA THR A 283 15.70 5.47 30.48
C THR A 283 16.89 5.87 29.61
N SER A 284 18.14 5.58 30.02
CA SER A 284 19.32 5.90 29.23
C SER A 284 19.50 5.03 27.98
N TYR A 285 18.78 3.90 27.85
CA TYR A 285 18.62 3.22 26.55
C TYR A 285 18.03 4.17 25.48
N LEU A 286 17.06 5.01 25.83
CA LEU A 286 16.50 6.02 24.90
C LEU A 286 17.55 7.06 24.50
N LYS A 287 18.44 7.42 25.43
CA LYS A 287 19.52 8.39 25.19
C LYS A 287 20.56 7.79 24.22
N THR A 288 20.92 6.53 24.38
CA THR A 288 21.74 5.78 23.40
C THR A 288 21.14 5.80 21.99
N PHE A 289 19.83 5.60 21.85
CA PHE A 289 19.16 5.63 20.55
C PHE A 289 19.18 7.03 19.92
N SER A 290 19.00 8.09 20.72
CA SER A 290 19.12 9.49 20.28
C SER A 290 20.57 9.87 19.93
N ASN A 291 21.55 9.34 20.67
CA ASN A 291 22.97 9.58 20.45
C ASN A 291 23.45 9.02 19.11
N LEU A 292 22.98 7.84 18.68
CA LEU A 292 23.30 7.32 17.33
C LEU A 292 22.92 8.33 16.24
N ILE A 293 21.72 8.90 16.35
CA ILE A 293 21.20 9.89 15.41
C ILE A 293 22.07 11.15 15.42
N ARG A 294 22.29 11.75 16.61
CA ARG A 294 23.02 13.02 16.76
C ARG A 294 24.52 12.89 16.44
N ASN A 295 25.15 11.78 16.79
CA ASN A 295 26.57 11.54 16.54
C ASN A 295 26.87 11.15 15.08
N SER A 296 25.84 10.75 14.31
CA SER A 296 25.95 10.39 12.90
C SER A 296 25.11 11.28 11.96
N GLU A 297 24.77 12.49 12.39
CA GLU A 297 24.09 13.55 11.59
C GLU A 297 24.69 13.76 10.18
N SER A 298 25.97 13.47 9.98
CA SER A 298 26.60 13.57 8.66
C SER A 298 26.20 12.48 7.66
N LEU A 299 25.50 11.41 8.08
CA LEU A 299 24.95 10.37 7.18
C LEU A 299 23.67 10.83 6.48
N ILE A 300 23.06 11.94 6.93
CA ILE A 300 21.86 12.53 6.31
C ILE A 300 22.17 12.95 4.87
N GLY A 301 21.27 12.64 3.94
CA GLY A 301 21.48 12.81 2.50
C GLY A 301 22.42 11.77 1.87
N THR A 302 22.61 10.61 2.50
CA THR A 302 23.35 9.47 1.94
C THR A 302 22.55 8.17 2.07
N GLU A 303 22.92 7.13 1.31
CA GLU A 303 22.33 5.78 1.37
C GLU A 303 22.24 5.18 2.80
N ASN A 304 23.05 5.70 3.73
CA ASN A 304 23.17 5.24 5.11
C ASN A 304 22.25 5.99 6.10
N GLU A 305 21.47 7.00 5.66
CA GLU A 305 20.54 7.74 6.53
C GLU A 305 19.47 6.83 7.14
N GLU A 306 19.12 5.72 6.47
CA GLU A 306 18.15 4.73 6.96
C GLU A 306 18.48 4.24 8.39
N ILE A 307 19.77 4.11 8.74
CA ILE A 307 20.20 3.71 10.08
C ILE A 307 19.71 4.71 11.16
N LEU A 308 19.63 5.99 10.82
CA LEU A 308 19.13 7.05 11.70
C LEU A 308 17.60 7.07 11.74
N VAL A 309 16.97 6.80 10.59
CA VAL A 309 15.51 6.66 10.48
C VAL A 309 15.04 5.49 11.35
N GLU A 310 15.69 4.33 11.29
CA GLU A 310 15.28 3.15 12.07
C GLU A 310 15.50 3.32 13.58
N ALA A 311 16.53 4.09 13.98
CA ALA A 311 16.68 4.54 15.36
C ALA A 311 15.53 5.48 15.79
N MET A 312 15.09 6.38 14.90
CA MET A 312 13.93 7.26 15.14
C MET A 312 12.59 6.49 15.14
N VAL A 313 12.45 5.45 14.31
CA VAL A 313 11.32 4.51 14.36
C VAL A 313 11.29 3.79 15.70
N GLY A 314 12.44 3.31 16.18
CA GLY A 314 12.61 2.69 17.49
C GLY A 314 12.23 3.61 18.65
N LEU A 315 12.76 4.83 18.67
CA LEU A 315 12.40 5.88 19.64
C LEU A 315 10.90 6.22 19.60
N GLY A 316 10.37 6.53 18.41
CA GLY A 316 8.98 6.91 18.25
C GLY A 316 7.99 5.79 18.59
N ASN A 317 8.40 4.53 18.49
CA ASN A 317 7.61 3.39 18.98
C ASN A 317 7.50 3.35 20.51
N MET A 318 8.44 3.92 21.27
CA MET A 318 8.38 3.96 22.74
C MET A 318 7.32 4.95 23.27
N LEU A 319 6.77 5.84 22.44
CA LEU A 319 5.62 6.70 22.77
C LEU A 319 4.33 5.92 23.07
N GLU A 320 4.27 4.65 22.63
CA GLU A 320 3.17 3.71 22.89
C GLU A 320 3.09 3.30 24.38
N SER A 321 4.21 3.40 25.11
CA SER A 321 4.29 3.23 26.56
C SER A 321 4.01 4.55 27.30
N THR A 322 2.95 4.59 28.11
CA THR A 322 2.55 5.79 28.86
C THR A 322 3.62 6.27 29.84
N GLU A 323 4.42 5.35 30.40
CA GLU A 323 5.48 5.65 31.36
C GLU A 323 6.75 6.18 30.68
N LEU A 324 7.11 5.63 29.50
CA LEU A 324 8.27 6.12 28.74
C LEU A 324 7.99 7.45 28.03
N LYS A 325 6.72 7.77 27.79
CA LYS A 325 6.30 8.93 26.99
C LYS A 325 6.88 10.27 27.48
N GLN A 326 7.04 10.46 28.79
CA GLN A 326 7.63 11.70 29.33
C GLN A 326 9.13 11.85 29.00
N GLU A 327 9.88 10.76 28.90
CA GLU A 327 11.30 10.75 28.53
C GLU A 327 11.51 10.81 27.01
N VAL A 328 10.59 10.21 26.25
CA VAL A 328 10.66 10.18 24.78
C VAL A 328 10.23 11.51 24.16
N LEU A 329 9.18 12.17 24.67
CA LEU A 329 8.67 13.42 24.09
C LEU A 329 9.72 14.54 23.92
N PRO A 330 10.65 14.81 24.86
CA PRO A 330 11.75 15.74 24.66
C PRO A 330 12.66 15.37 23.48
N ILE A 331 12.97 14.08 23.28
CA ILE A 331 13.82 13.60 22.17
C ILE A 331 13.11 13.84 20.83
N MET A 332 11.81 13.54 20.76
CA MET A 332 11.02 13.80 19.54
C MET A 332 10.92 15.30 19.24
N ARG A 333 10.86 16.16 20.26
CA ARG A 333 10.83 17.63 20.11
C ARG A 333 12.18 18.21 19.66
N ASP A 334 13.31 17.71 20.16
CA ASP A 334 14.64 18.06 19.61
C ASP A 334 14.71 17.67 18.13
N ALA A 335 14.29 16.48 17.75
CA ALA A 335 14.26 16.05 16.35
C ALA A 335 13.38 16.95 15.45
N LEU A 336 12.20 17.39 15.92
CA LEU A 336 11.34 18.32 15.17
C LEU A 336 11.91 19.75 15.05
N ALA A 337 12.85 20.14 15.92
CA ALA A 337 13.50 21.45 15.90
C ALA A 337 14.88 21.45 15.22
N ARG A 338 15.54 20.29 15.19
CA ARG A 338 16.87 20.03 14.61
C ARG A 338 16.82 19.77 13.10
N TYR A 339 15.81 19.04 12.66
CA TYR A 339 15.58 18.69 11.26
C TYR A 339 14.43 19.51 10.67
N SER A 340 14.24 19.47 9.36
CA SER A 340 13.18 20.20 8.67
C SER A 340 12.21 19.27 7.94
N PHE A 341 10.92 19.63 7.89
CA PHE A 341 9.89 18.86 7.19
C PHE A 341 10.14 18.68 5.68
N GLN A 342 10.93 19.58 5.07
CA GLN A 342 11.53 19.41 3.76
C GLN A 342 12.98 19.89 3.86
N GLY A 343 13.96 19.10 3.38
CA GLY A 343 15.38 19.44 3.45
C GLY A 343 16.16 18.62 4.47
N TYR A 344 16.95 19.26 5.32
CA TYR A 344 17.92 18.55 6.16
C TYR A 344 17.24 17.62 7.20
N GLY A 345 17.47 16.32 7.04
CA GLY A 345 16.94 15.27 7.90
C GLY A 345 15.43 15.08 7.78
N ASP A 346 14.83 15.41 6.63
CA ASP A 346 13.36 15.33 6.46
C ASP A 346 12.80 13.93 6.71
N ARG A 347 13.53 12.87 6.37
CA ARG A 347 13.24 11.47 6.72
C ARG A 347 13.03 11.28 8.23
N ILE A 348 13.96 11.83 9.02
CA ILE A 348 13.96 11.74 10.48
C ILE A 348 12.84 12.62 11.05
N TRP A 349 12.65 13.83 10.50
CA TRP A 349 11.58 14.75 10.90
C TRP A 349 10.19 14.15 10.66
N ILE A 350 9.93 13.64 9.45
CA ILE A 350 8.66 13.04 9.02
C ILE A 350 8.37 11.79 9.87
N THR A 351 9.37 10.95 10.10
CA THR A 351 9.25 9.80 11.01
C THR A 351 8.88 10.24 12.43
N ALA A 352 9.58 11.23 12.99
CA ALA A 352 9.28 11.75 14.33
C ALA A 352 7.86 12.32 14.41
N ALA A 353 7.47 13.15 13.43
CA ALA A 353 6.17 13.80 13.34
C ALA A 353 5.02 12.80 13.21
N LEU A 354 5.17 11.75 12.40
CA LEU A 354 4.15 10.71 12.21
C LEU A 354 4.03 9.81 13.45
N LYS A 355 5.12 9.48 14.14
CA LYS A 355 5.08 8.76 15.41
C LYS A 355 4.39 9.58 16.52
N LEU A 356 4.65 10.89 16.59
CA LEU A 356 3.92 11.81 17.45
C LEU A 356 2.43 11.93 17.07
N ASN A 357 2.11 12.06 15.78
CA ASN A 357 0.73 12.11 15.30
C ASN A 357 -0.04 10.81 15.60
N ARG A 358 0.63 9.65 15.61
CA ARG A 358 0.04 8.34 15.92
C ARG A 358 -0.14 8.10 17.42
N TYR A 359 0.92 8.24 18.22
CA TYR A 359 0.93 7.86 19.63
C TYR A 359 0.68 9.03 20.61
N ASP A 360 0.66 10.27 20.11
CA ASP A 360 0.29 11.47 20.89
C ASP A 360 -0.74 12.36 20.17
N LYS A 361 -1.67 11.74 19.41
CA LYS A 361 -2.69 12.43 18.59
C LYS A 361 -3.42 13.55 19.32
N LYS A 362 -3.73 13.40 20.62
CA LYS A 362 -4.41 14.43 21.43
C LYS A 362 -3.62 15.75 21.55
N ASN A 363 -2.28 15.70 21.41
CA ASN A 363 -1.37 16.84 21.53
C ASN A 363 -0.72 17.22 20.20
N CYS A 364 -1.13 16.63 19.06
CA CYS A 364 -0.47 16.83 17.76
C CYS A 364 -0.39 18.30 17.31
N SER A 365 -1.28 19.16 17.81
CA SER A 365 -1.32 20.60 17.53
C SER A 365 -0.14 21.33 18.18
N SER A 366 0.26 20.92 19.38
CA SER A 366 1.41 21.49 20.11
C SER A 366 2.77 21.21 19.45
N TYR A 367 2.81 20.26 18.51
CA TYR A 367 3.99 19.92 17.71
C TYR A 367 3.87 20.38 16.25
N ASN A 368 2.72 20.92 15.84
CA ASN A 368 2.36 21.16 14.44
C ASN A 368 2.52 19.92 13.55
N VAL A 369 1.91 18.79 13.95
CA VAL A 369 1.99 17.50 13.21
C VAL A 369 0.64 16.81 12.96
N CYS A 370 -0.50 17.41 13.31
CA CYS A 370 -1.82 16.76 13.18
C CYS A 370 -2.15 16.25 11.77
N ASP A 371 -1.70 17.02 10.79
CA ASP A 371 -1.95 16.98 9.34
C ASP A 371 -0.66 16.69 8.54
N VAL A 372 0.37 16.12 9.19
CA VAL A 372 1.70 15.95 8.57
C VAL A 372 1.67 15.08 7.31
N LYS A 373 0.82 14.04 7.28
CA LYS A 373 0.67 13.16 6.12
C LYS A 373 0.03 13.91 4.95
N GLU A 374 -1.02 14.67 5.25
CA GLU A 374 -1.81 15.44 4.30
C GLU A 374 -0.99 16.60 3.71
N ARG A 375 -0.13 17.23 4.52
CA ARG A 375 0.88 18.19 4.05
C ARG A 375 1.96 17.54 3.19
N TRP A 376 2.45 16.36 3.57
CA TRP A 376 3.43 15.62 2.78
C TRP A 376 2.86 15.23 1.41
N GLU A 377 1.67 14.64 1.38
CA GLU A 377 0.97 14.26 0.16
C GLU A 377 0.79 15.47 -0.78
N LYS A 378 0.30 16.59 -0.24
CA LYS A 378 0.10 17.82 -1.02
C LYS A 378 1.38 18.43 -1.60
N LEU A 379 2.54 18.24 -0.97
CA LEU A 379 3.80 18.88 -1.36
C LEU A 379 4.75 17.95 -2.13
N ILE A 380 4.61 16.64 -1.99
CA ILE A 380 5.46 15.65 -2.66
C ILE A 380 4.73 14.96 -3.81
N LEU A 381 3.42 14.70 -3.72
CA LEU A 381 2.62 14.15 -4.83
C LEU A 381 2.10 15.28 -5.72
N THR A 382 3.04 15.99 -6.35
CA THR A 382 2.82 17.23 -7.13
C THR A 382 1.95 17.05 -8.37
N ASN A 383 1.80 15.83 -8.88
CA ASN A 383 1.12 15.53 -10.14
C ASN A 383 0.01 14.49 -9.89
N GLN A 384 -1.15 14.66 -10.50
CA GLN A 384 -2.28 13.74 -10.34
C GLN A 384 -3.06 13.58 -11.63
N ARG A 385 -3.65 12.40 -11.84
CA ARG A 385 -4.50 12.12 -13.00
C ARG A 385 -5.61 11.13 -12.65
N ASN A 386 -6.85 11.48 -12.96
CA ASN A 386 -7.97 10.54 -12.89
C ASN A 386 -7.94 9.66 -14.16
N CYS A 387 -7.91 8.35 -14.00
CA CYS A 387 -8.02 7.38 -15.09
C CYS A 387 -9.49 6.99 -15.31
N ALA A 388 -10.26 6.84 -14.23
CA ALA A 388 -11.70 6.60 -14.22
C ALA A 388 -12.34 7.43 -13.07
N PRO A 389 -13.69 7.52 -12.97
CA PRO A 389 -14.34 8.24 -11.88
C PRO A 389 -13.93 7.78 -10.47
N ASN A 390 -13.49 6.52 -10.34
CA ASN A 390 -13.05 5.86 -9.11
C ASN A 390 -11.60 5.31 -9.18
N ILE A 391 -10.79 5.72 -10.16
CA ILE A 391 -9.37 5.31 -10.25
C ILE A 391 -8.53 6.54 -10.56
N LYS A 392 -7.59 6.88 -9.68
CA LYS A 392 -6.66 8.01 -9.88
C LYS A 392 -5.23 7.65 -9.48
N ILE A 393 -4.28 8.26 -10.17
CA ILE A 393 -2.86 8.23 -9.84
C ILE A 393 -2.51 9.56 -9.16
N LEU A 394 -1.83 9.49 -8.02
CA LEU A 394 -1.16 10.59 -7.31
C LEU A 394 0.34 10.32 -7.37
N SER A 395 1.15 11.26 -7.84
CA SER A 395 2.53 10.98 -8.22
C SER A 395 3.52 12.09 -7.89
N GLN A 396 4.74 11.65 -7.59
CA GLN A 396 5.87 12.50 -7.27
C GLN A 396 6.60 12.90 -8.55
N GLY A 397 6.29 14.07 -9.11
CA GLY A 397 7.02 14.65 -10.25
C GLY A 397 6.86 13.96 -11.61
N PHE A 398 5.90 13.04 -11.78
CA PHE A 398 5.65 12.40 -13.09
C PHE A 398 5.08 13.39 -14.11
N SER A 399 5.50 13.25 -15.37
CA SER A 399 4.90 13.99 -16.49
C SER A 399 3.46 13.54 -16.76
N ASP A 400 2.62 14.43 -17.30
CA ASP A 400 1.25 14.07 -17.72
C ASP A 400 1.25 13.01 -18.84
N ALA A 401 2.30 12.95 -19.68
CA ALA A 401 2.48 11.88 -20.65
C ALA A 401 2.66 10.52 -19.96
N ASN A 402 3.52 10.43 -18.93
CA ASN A 402 3.71 9.18 -18.18
C ASN A 402 2.44 8.77 -17.42
N LEU A 403 1.71 9.74 -16.86
CA LEU A 403 0.43 9.48 -16.18
C LEU A 403 -0.68 9.09 -17.17
N THR A 404 -0.68 9.66 -18.38
CA THR A 404 -1.59 9.28 -19.46
C THR A 404 -1.38 7.83 -19.87
N GLU A 405 -0.13 7.43 -20.10
CA GLU A 405 0.23 6.05 -20.45
C GLU A 405 -0.06 5.07 -19.30
N SER A 406 0.27 5.44 -18.06
CA SER A 406 -0.06 4.62 -16.88
C SER A 406 -1.58 4.43 -16.73
N CYS A 407 -2.38 5.47 -16.93
CA CYS A 407 -3.83 5.34 -16.96
C CYS A 407 -4.34 4.45 -18.10
N ARG A 408 -3.72 4.50 -19.29
CA ARG A 408 -4.09 3.64 -20.43
C ARG A 408 -3.88 2.17 -20.08
N LEU A 409 -2.71 1.82 -19.55
CA LEU A 409 -2.35 0.47 -19.13
C LEU A 409 -3.30 -0.09 -18.06
N LEU A 410 -3.62 0.70 -17.02
CA LEU A 410 -4.58 0.30 -15.97
C LEU A 410 -5.98 -0.01 -16.54
N LEU A 411 -6.48 0.82 -17.46
CA LEU A 411 -7.80 0.61 -18.07
C LEU A 411 -7.82 -0.57 -19.05
N GLU A 412 -6.72 -0.83 -19.74
CA GLU A 412 -6.57 -1.99 -20.63
C GLU A 412 -6.51 -3.31 -19.85
N GLU A 413 -5.76 -3.38 -18.74
CA GLU A 413 -5.77 -4.57 -17.87
C GLU A 413 -7.11 -4.74 -17.14
N HIS A 414 -7.82 -3.65 -16.77
CA HIS A 414 -9.18 -3.76 -16.21
C HIS A 414 -10.13 -4.45 -17.19
N ARG A 415 -10.07 -4.02 -18.47
CA ARG A 415 -10.83 -4.60 -19.57
C ARG A 415 -10.41 -6.04 -19.86
N LEU A 416 -9.10 -6.33 -19.94
CA LEU A 416 -8.55 -7.67 -20.16
C LEU A 416 -9.07 -8.65 -19.10
N PHE A 417 -9.02 -8.23 -17.83
CA PHE A 417 -9.47 -9.02 -16.69
C PHE A 417 -10.97 -9.31 -16.75
N THR A 418 -11.84 -8.29 -16.85
CA THR A 418 -13.30 -8.52 -16.82
C THR A 418 -13.82 -9.25 -18.06
N GLN A 419 -13.19 -9.04 -19.24
CA GLN A 419 -13.54 -9.79 -20.45
C GLN A 419 -13.09 -11.26 -20.37
N SER A 420 -11.97 -11.57 -19.73
CA SER A 420 -11.48 -12.96 -19.55
C SER A 420 -12.20 -13.73 -18.44
N MET A 421 -12.55 -13.05 -17.35
CA MET A 421 -13.25 -13.65 -16.21
C MET A 421 -14.75 -13.81 -16.47
N PHE A 422 -15.40 -12.79 -17.02
CA PHE A 422 -16.87 -12.70 -17.07
C PHE A 422 -17.44 -12.54 -18.49
N GLY A 423 -16.59 -12.29 -19.49
CA GLY A 423 -17.01 -11.88 -20.82
C GLY A 423 -17.53 -10.45 -20.92
N LEU A 424 -17.41 -9.66 -19.83
CA LEU A 424 -18.05 -8.36 -19.66
C LEU A 424 -17.09 -7.18 -19.76
N GLU A 425 -17.62 -6.04 -20.19
CA GLU A 425 -16.97 -4.74 -20.00
C GLU A 425 -16.91 -4.36 -18.52
N PRO A 426 -15.89 -3.60 -18.06
CA PRO A 426 -15.75 -3.19 -16.66
C PRO A 426 -16.98 -2.49 -16.06
N SER A 427 -17.72 -1.73 -16.88
CA SER A 427 -18.97 -1.04 -16.50
C SER A 427 -20.20 -1.94 -16.36
N LYS A 428 -20.08 -3.23 -16.69
CA LYS A 428 -21.13 -4.25 -16.52
C LYS A 428 -20.77 -5.33 -15.49
N ALA A 429 -19.49 -5.45 -15.11
CA ALA A 429 -19.04 -6.43 -14.13
C ALA A 429 -19.44 -5.98 -12.70
N ASN A 430 -20.13 -6.85 -11.96
CA ASN A 430 -20.59 -6.55 -10.60
C ASN A 430 -19.46 -6.73 -9.57
N ILE A 431 -19.13 -5.67 -8.84
CA ILE A 431 -18.22 -5.70 -7.69
C ILE A 431 -18.88 -6.43 -6.52
N ILE A 432 -18.09 -7.18 -5.76
CA ILE A 432 -18.51 -7.86 -4.52
C ILE A 432 -19.08 -6.84 -3.52
N PRO A 433 -20.36 -6.94 -3.12
CA PRO A 433 -21.03 -5.90 -2.31
C PRO A 433 -20.38 -5.64 -0.94
N THR A 434 -19.67 -6.61 -0.36
CA THR A 434 -19.03 -6.51 0.96
C THR A 434 -17.71 -5.71 0.98
N LYS A 435 -17.29 -5.12 -0.16
CA LYS A 435 -16.02 -4.37 -0.27
C LYS A 435 -16.12 -2.87 0.03
N PHE A 436 -17.34 -2.32 -0.01
CA PHE A 436 -17.62 -0.87 0.08
C PHE A 436 -16.70 0.02 -0.78
N ASN A 437 -16.24 -0.50 -1.92
CA ASN A 437 -15.13 0.03 -2.71
C ASN A 437 -15.50 1.34 -3.43
N ALA A 438 -15.04 2.46 -2.87
CA ALA A 438 -15.17 3.79 -3.45
C ALA A 438 -14.13 4.08 -4.54
N GLY A 439 -13.03 3.31 -4.60
CA GLY A 439 -12.05 3.41 -5.69
C GLY A 439 -10.63 2.95 -5.36
N LEU A 440 -9.72 3.24 -6.28
CA LEU A 440 -8.28 3.03 -6.17
C LEU A 440 -7.51 4.35 -6.20
N GLU A 441 -6.61 4.53 -5.23
CA GLU A 441 -5.54 5.53 -5.23
C GLU A 441 -4.20 4.84 -5.53
N VAL A 442 -3.65 5.10 -6.71
CA VAL A 442 -2.27 4.69 -7.05
C VAL A 442 -1.30 5.77 -6.59
N ILE A 443 -0.39 5.44 -5.67
CA ILE A 443 0.63 6.34 -5.14
C ILE A 443 1.97 6.02 -5.84
N ALA A 444 2.37 6.87 -6.76
CA ALA A 444 3.55 6.71 -7.61
C ALA A 444 4.74 7.54 -7.10
N PHE A 445 5.68 6.91 -6.40
CA PHE A 445 6.93 7.53 -5.95
C PHE A 445 7.92 7.70 -7.12
N LYS A 446 8.78 8.73 -7.06
CA LYS A 446 9.70 9.05 -8.17
C LYS A 446 10.86 8.06 -8.33
N SER A 447 11.10 7.19 -7.34
CA SER A 447 12.18 6.20 -7.35
C SER A 447 11.94 5.08 -6.33
N LEU A 448 12.73 4.02 -6.39
CA LEU A 448 12.80 2.98 -5.36
C LEU A 448 13.34 3.52 -4.01
N GLU A 449 14.16 4.57 -4.02
CA GLU A 449 14.67 5.20 -2.79
C GLU A 449 13.52 5.93 -2.07
N ASP A 450 12.76 6.76 -2.77
CA ASP A 450 11.58 7.45 -2.24
C ASP A 450 10.51 6.46 -1.76
N TYR A 451 10.32 5.35 -2.47
CA TYR A 451 9.40 4.29 -2.04
C TYR A 451 9.80 3.72 -0.67
N LYS A 452 11.08 3.42 -0.47
CA LYS A 452 11.60 2.94 0.82
C LYS A 452 11.49 4.02 1.91
N GLN A 453 11.98 5.22 1.60
CA GLN A 453 12.02 6.39 2.46
C GLN A 453 10.65 6.82 3.00
N TYR A 454 9.61 6.79 2.15
CA TYR A 454 8.30 7.34 2.48
C TYR A 454 7.18 6.31 2.61
N GLY A 455 7.26 5.15 1.96
CA GLY A 455 6.24 4.10 2.08
C GLY A 455 6.05 3.64 3.53
N GLY A 456 7.13 3.21 4.18
CA GLY A 456 7.10 2.77 5.57
C GLY A 456 6.77 3.88 6.56
N ALA A 457 7.29 5.09 6.35
CA ALA A 457 7.03 6.23 7.23
C ALA A 457 5.59 6.76 7.09
N VAL A 458 5.21 7.22 5.90
CA VAL A 458 3.96 7.97 5.62
C VAL A 458 2.74 7.08 5.58
N TYR A 459 2.86 5.87 5.03
CA TYR A 459 1.74 4.95 4.80
C TYR A 459 1.76 3.69 5.66
N GLY A 460 2.89 3.37 6.29
CA GLY A 460 3.02 2.20 7.15
C GLY A 460 3.09 0.87 6.41
N ILE A 461 3.45 0.88 5.11
CA ILE A 461 3.61 -0.32 4.29
C ILE A 461 5.01 -0.94 4.42
N SER A 462 5.13 -2.23 4.10
CA SER A 462 6.44 -2.82 3.80
C SER A 462 6.91 -2.32 2.43
N THR A 463 8.20 -1.98 2.33
CA THR A 463 8.85 -1.47 1.11
C THR A 463 9.87 -2.45 0.52
N ASN A 464 9.97 -3.66 1.10
CA ASN A 464 10.80 -4.76 0.60
C ASN A 464 10.02 -5.63 -0.41
N ASN A 465 9.54 -5.00 -1.48
CA ASN A 465 8.68 -5.57 -2.52
C ASN A 465 8.75 -4.71 -3.81
N GLY A 466 8.04 -5.12 -4.86
CA GLY A 466 7.97 -4.38 -6.13
C GLY A 466 6.94 -3.25 -6.16
N GLY A 467 6.41 -2.87 -5.01
CA GLY A 467 5.10 -2.23 -4.88
C GLY A 467 4.21 -3.09 -3.97
N ILE A 468 3.02 -2.57 -3.63
CA ILE A 468 2.02 -3.32 -2.86
C ILE A 468 0.62 -2.70 -2.98
N THR A 469 -0.38 -3.55 -3.10
CA THR A 469 -1.81 -3.18 -3.08
C THR A 469 -2.44 -3.50 -1.73
N MET A 470 -3.13 -2.51 -1.16
CA MET A 470 -3.68 -2.52 0.20
C MET A 470 -5.19 -2.27 0.18
N GLU A 471 -5.96 -3.24 0.67
CA GLU A 471 -7.43 -3.22 0.70
C GLU A 471 -8.03 -2.13 1.62
N GLY A 472 -7.25 -1.60 2.58
CA GLY A 472 -7.69 -0.51 3.44
C GLY A 472 -8.64 -0.95 4.56
N SER A 473 -9.91 -0.61 4.46
CA SER A 473 -10.96 -0.96 5.44
C SER A 473 -12.25 -1.36 4.72
N PRO A 474 -12.31 -2.58 4.16
CA PRO A 474 -13.37 -3.00 3.22
C PRO A 474 -14.76 -3.11 3.86
N ASN A 475 -14.84 -3.06 5.19
CA ASN A 475 -16.06 -3.05 5.98
C ASN A 475 -16.60 -1.63 6.27
N ILE A 476 -15.96 -0.56 5.78
CA ILE A 476 -16.36 0.84 5.99
C ILE A 476 -16.85 1.46 4.67
N PRO A 477 -18.09 2.02 4.61
CA PRO A 477 -18.57 2.81 3.49
C PRO A 477 -17.60 3.95 3.12
N GLY A 478 -17.19 4.00 1.84
CA GLY A 478 -16.19 4.96 1.36
C GLY A 478 -14.75 4.42 1.32
N ASN A 479 -14.55 3.10 1.38
CA ASN A 479 -13.23 2.49 1.35
C ASN A 479 -12.49 2.76 0.02
N ILE A 480 -11.35 3.44 0.10
CA ILE A 480 -10.44 3.66 -1.04
C ILE A 480 -9.23 2.76 -0.85
N GLN A 481 -9.08 1.77 -1.73
CA GLN A 481 -7.91 0.91 -1.77
C GLN A 481 -6.68 1.71 -2.26
N ARG A 482 -5.48 1.31 -1.86
CA ARG A 482 -4.24 1.98 -2.26
C ARG A 482 -3.23 1.01 -2.84
N PHE A 483 -2.76 1.33 -4.04
CA PHE A 483 -1.63 0.65 -4.68
C PHE A 483 -0.42 1.61 -4.61
N TYR A 484 0.68 1.16 -4.04
CA TYR A 484 1.92 1.93 -3.94
C TYR A 484 2.96 1.40 -4.94
N ALA A 485 3.50 2.28 -5.77
CA ALA A 485 4.36 1.97 -6.92
C ALA A 485 5.53 2.96 -7.03
N PHE A 486 6.57 2.63 -7.81
CA PHE A 486 7.70 3.53 -8.04
C PHE A 486 8.19 3.56 -9.49
N HIS A 487 8.73 4.70 -9.91
CA HIS A 487 9.53 4.75 -11.14
C HIS A 487 10.82 3.93 -10.97
N LYS A 488 11.30 3.37 -12.07
CA LYS A 488 12.53 2.59 -12.11
C LYS A 488 13.28 2.95 -13.38
N ASP A 489 14.33 3.74 -13.20
CA ASP A 489 15.02 4.47 -14.27
C ASP A 489 15.71 3.54 -15.30
N ASP A 490 16.09 2.31 -14.88
CA ASP A 490 16.91 1.37 -15.65
C ASP A 490 16.16 0.15 -16.23
N ILE A 491 14.89 0.26 -16.67
CA ILE A 491 14.16 -0.87 -17.31
C ILE A 491 14.65 -1.13 -18.74
N THR A 492 15.76 -1.87 -18.83
CA THR A 492 16.19 -2.60 -20.04
C THR A 492 15.51 -3.97 -20.17
N SER A 493 14.99 -4.53 -19.08
CA SER A 493 14.29 -5.82 -19.03
C SER A 493 13.09 -5.80 -18.07
N GLY A 494 11.97 -6.35 -18.54
CA GLY A 494 10.65 -6.33 -17.91
C GLY A 494 9.62 -6.98 -18.85
N PRO A 495 8.30 -6.80 -18.64
CA PRO A 495 7.29 -7.11 -19.66
C PRO A 495 7.53 -6.29 -20.94
N VAL A 496 6.86 -6.67 -22.04
CA VAL A 496 6.91 -5.90 -23.29
C VAL A 496 6.08 -4.60 -23.17
N GLY A 497 5.08 -4.59 -22.29
CA GLY A 497 4.42 -3.38 -21.79
C GLY A 497 5.15 -2.77 -20.59
N ASN A 498 4.81 -1.51 -20.28
CA ASN A 498 5.19 -0.78 -19.08
C ASN A 498 6.69 -0.67 -18.72
N LYS A 499 7.25 0.50 -19.01
CA LYS A 499 8.58 0.95 -18.50
C LYS A 499 8.48 2.13 -17.53
N LEU A 500 7.30 2.41 -16.97
CA LEU A 500 7.01 3.67 -16.29
C LEU A 500 6.76 3.53 -14.79
N LEU A 501 6.12 2.44 -14.36
CA LEU A 501 5.87 2.15 -12.94
C LEU A 501 6.10 0.67 -12.70
N TRP A 502 7.08 0.34 -11.85
CA TRP A 502 7.41 -1.06 -11.58
C TRP A 502 6.18 -1.79 -11.01
N ASN A 503 5.91 -2.99 -11.53
CA ASN A 503 4.74 -3.83 -11.24
C ASN A 503 3.33 -3.20 -11.44
N LEU A 504 3.17 -2.09 -12.20
CA LEU A 504 1.87 -1.41 -12.40
C LEU A 504 0.69 -2.36 -12.74
N GLU A 505 0.88 -3.21 -13.74
CA GLU A 505 -0.15 -4.13 -14.23
C GLU A 505 -0.41 -5.24 -13.21
N HIS A 506 0.65 -5.89 -12.70
CA HIS A 506 0.59 -6.97 -11.70
C HIS A 506 -0.18 -6.54 -10.44
N GLU A 507 0.17 -5.40 -9.85
CA GLU A 507 -0.48 -4.88 -8.65
C GLU A 507 -1.92 -4.43 -8.91
N PHE A 508 -2.20 -3.90 -10.10
CA PHE A 508 -3.57 -3.57 -10.47
C PHE A 508 -4.46 -4.83 -10.61
N ILE A 509 -3.90 -5.98 -11.00
CA ILE A 509 -4.62 -7.26 -10.98
C ILE A 509 -4.98 -7.67 -9.55
N HIS A 510 -4.10 -7.47 -8.55
CA HIS A 510 -4.48 -7.67 -7.13
C HIS A 510 -5.68 -6.80 -6.74
N TYR A 511 -5.76 -5.54 -7.21
CA TYR A 511 -6.94 -4.69 -6.97
C TYR A 511 -8.21 -5.21 -7.68
N VAL A 512 -8.18 -5.53 -8.99
CA VAL A 512 -9.39 -5.96 -9.70
C VAL A 512 -9.86 -7.35 -9.28
N ASP A 513 -8.95 -8.29 -9.01
CA ASP A 513 -9.30 -9.60 -8.49
C ASP A 513 -9.93 -9.48 -7.09
N ASN A 514 -9.37 -8.61 -6.22
CA ASN A 514 -9.92 -8.34 -4.91
C ASN A 514 -11.37 -7.81 -4.92
N ILE A 515 -11.73 -6.90 -5.84
CA ILE A 515 -13.10 -6.34 -5.92
C ILE A 515 -14.12 -7.26 -6.61
N TYR A 516 -13.68 -8.18 -7.48
CA TYR A 516 -14.60 -9.02 -8.25
C TYR A 516 -14.70 -10.48 -7.78
N ASN A 517 -13.63 -11.06 -7.23
CA ASN A 517 -13.57 -12.50 -6.93
C ASN A 517 -13.49 -12.86 -5.44
N PHE A 518 -13.15 -11.94 -4.54
CA PHE A 518 -13.03 -12.23 -3.11
C PHE A 518 -14.15 -11.63 -2.27
N LYS A 519 -14.82 -12.42 -1.41
CA LYS A 519 -15.70 -11.86 -0.36
C LYS A 519 -14.94 -11.00 0.66
N SER A 520 -13.78 -11.51 1.07
CA SER A 520 -12.81 -10.95 2.00
C SER A 520 -11.43 -11.45 1.55
N TYR A 521 -10.45 -10.56 1.46
CA TYR A 521 -9.08 -10.93 1.04
C TYR A 521 -8.35 -11.60 2.22
N ALA A 522 -8.40 -10.95 3.39
CA ALA A 522 -7.79 -11.44 4.62
C ALA A 522 -8.28 -12.85 5.00
N ASP A 523 -9.59 -13.13 4.92
CA ASP A 523 -10.10 -14.46 5.25
C ASP A 523 -9.67 -15.52 4.23
N ALA A 524 -9.46 -15.15 2.96
CA ALA A 524 -8.93 -16.07 1.96
C ALA A 524 -7.47 -16.43 2.24
N THR A 525 -6.64 -15.44 2.54
CA THR A 525 -5.22 -15.64 2.91
C THR A 525 -5.07 -16.42 4.22
N ASN A 526 -5.95 -16.19 5.20
CA ASN A 526 -5.90 -16.86 6.49
C ASN A 526 -6.41 -18.32 6.45
N ASN A 527 -7.37 -18.65 5.56
CA ASN A 527 -8.07 -19.94 5.59
C ASN A 527 -7.81 -20.84 4.35
N SER A 528 -7.14 -20.36 3.30
CA SER A 528 -6.95 -21.11 2.05
C SER A 528 -5.54 -21.05 1.50
N LYS A 529 -5.15 -22.08 0.74
CA LYS A 529 -3.92 -22.06 -0.08
C LYS A 529 -4.16 -21.26 -1.37
N ILE A 530 -4.09 -19.93 -1.23
CA ILE A 530 -4.52 -18.97 -2.24
C ILE A 530 -3.37 -18.30 -3.03
N VAL A 531 -2.12 -18.35 -2.53
CA VAL A 531 -0.98 -17.61 -3.10
C VAL A 531 -0.66 -18.01 -4.55
N TRP A 532 -0.91 -19.27 -4.92
CA TRP A 532 -0.77 -19.73 -6.31
C TRP A 532 -1.70 -19.00 -7.29
N TRP A 533 -2.88 -18.59 -6.81
CA TRP A 533 -3.87 -17.86 -7.58
C TRP A 533 -3.56 -16.36 -7.56
N MET A 534 -3.36 -15.75 -6.37
CA MET A 534 -3.10 -14.31 -6.25
C MET A 534 -1.89 -13.89 -7.10
N GLU A 535 -0.71 -14.45 -6.84
CA GLU A 535 0.51 -14.09 -7.59
C GLU A 535 0.49 -14.64 -9.02
N GLY A 536 -0.07 -15.84 -9.21
CA GLY A 536 -0.15 -16.48 -10.52
C GLY A 536 -1.09 -15.79 -11.50
N ALA A 537 -2.20 -15.22 -11.02
CA ALA A 537 -3.13 -14.43 -11.82
C ALA A 537 -2.55 -13.05 -12.12
N ALA A 538 -1.95 -12.38 -11.13
CA ALA A 538 -1.26 -11.10 -11.35
C ALA A 538 -0.16 -11.21 -12.41
N GLU A 539 0.65 -12.28 -12.38
CA GLU A 539 1.60 -12.60 -13.45
C GLU A 539 0.93 -13.00 -14.77
N TYR A 540 -0.10 -13.86 -14.75
CA TYR A 540 -0.73 -14.37 -15.98
C TYR A 540 -1.47 -13.29 -16.77
N PHE A 541 -2.17 -12.38 -16.09
CA PHE A 541 -2.81 -11.25 -16.75
C PHE A 541 -1.77 -10.25 -17.26
N THR A 542 -0.76 -9.89 -16.47
CA THR A 542 0.34 -9.01 -16.92
C THR A 542 1.04 -9.54 -18.17
N TYR A 543 1.57 -10.77 -18.11
CA TYR A 543 2.41 -11.32 -19.18
C TYR A 543 1.63 -12.03 -20.29
N LYS A 544 0.35 -12.36 -20.09
CA LYS A 544 -0.49 -13.15 -21.02
C LYS A 544 0.21 -14.47 -21.37
N ASN A 545 0.66 -14.66 -22.60
CA ASN A 545 1.43 -15.86 -23.00
C ASN A 545 2.96 -15.66 -22.99
N ASN A 546 3.46 -14.45 -22.67
CA ASN A 546 4.82 -14.00 -23.03
C ASN A 546 5.83 -13.96 -21.88
N ASN A 547 5.61 -14.68 -20.77
CA ASN A 547 6.63 -14.83 -19.71
C ASN A 547 7.68 -15.90 -20.06
N THR A 548 8.66 -15.54 -20.89
CA THR A 548 9.75 -16.45 -21.31
C THR A 548 10.50 -17.04 -20.12
N ALA A 549 10.83 -16.20 -19.12
CA ALA A 549 11.60 -16.62 -17.95
C ALA A 549 10.85 -17.57 -17.01
N ALA A 550 9.52 -17.60 -17.06
CA ALA A 550 8.72 -18.64 -16.43
C ALA A 550 8.71 -19.93 -17.27
N ILE A 551 8.52 -19.82 -18.59
CA ILE A 551 8.53 -20.98 -19.52
C ILE A 551 9.85 -21.76 -19.46
N GLU A 552 10.99 -21.07 -19.48
CA GLU A 552 12.34 -21.68 -19.38
C GLU A 552 12.55 -22.44 -18.06
N ILE A 553 11.97 -21.96 -16.97
CA ILE A 553 11.98 -22.65 -15.67
C ILE A 553 10.98 -23.82 -15.67
N GLY A 554 9.83 -23.66 -16.32
CA GLY A 554 8.84 -24.71 -16.56
C GLY A 554 9.41 -25.92 -17.30
N LYS A 555 10.27 -25.71 -18.32
CA LYS A 555 10.98 -26.80 -19.02
C LYS A 555 11.83 -27.68 -18.09
N LYS A 556 12.22 -27.19 -16.91
CA LYS A 556 12.98 -27.97 -15.90
C LYS A 556 12.10 -28.93 -15.08
N LYS A 557 10.77 -28.87 -15.23
CA LYS A 557 9.78 -29.79 -14.63
C LYS A 557 9.94 -30.01 -13.12
N THR A 558 10.41 -28.99 -12.41
CA THR A 558 10.86 -29.08 -11.01
C THR A 558 9.72 -29.36 -10.02
N TYR A 559 8.49 -28.92 -10.32
CA TYR A 559 7.33 -29.10 -9.44
C TYR A 559 6.11 -29.64 -10.20
N PRO A 560 5.35 -30.59 -9.63
CA PRO A 560 4.00 -30.92 -10.08
C PRO A 560 3.02 -29.81 -9.69
N LEU A 561 1.87 -29.74 -10.38
CA LEU A 561 0.87 -28.69 -10.20
C LEU A 561 0.32 -28.63 -8.77
N SER A 562 0.10 -29.80 -8.16
CA SER A 562 -0.30 -29.99 -6.77
C SER A 562 0.66 -29.41 -5.73
N THR A 563 1.95 -29.25 -6.06
CA THR A 563 2.92 -28.53 -5.21
C THR A 563 2.75 -27.01 -5.33
N ILE A 564 2.43 -26.51 -6.52
CA ILE A 564 2.22 -25.07 -6.77
C ILE A 564 0.93 -24.61 -6.06
N PHE A 565 -0.14 -25.41 -6.11
CA PHE A 565 -1.39 -25.14 -5.38
C PHE A 565 -1.21 -24.99 -3.85
N GLN A 566 -0.09 -25.42 -3.27
CA GLN A 566 0.19 -25.35 -1.83
C GLN A 566 1.11 -24.17 -1.44
N ASN A 567 1.48 -23.29 -2.39
CA ASN A 567 2.35 -22.13 -2.19
C ASN A 567 1.96 -21.26 -0.98
N THR A 568 2.98 -20.72 -0.29
CA THR A 568 2.87 -19.71 0.76
C THR A 568 4.06 -18.73 0.66
N TYR A 569 3.92 -17.50 1.17
CA TYR A 569 5.01 -16.52 1.14
C TYR A 569 6.21 -16.92 2.02
N ASP A 570 6.00 -17.74 3.05
CA ASP A 570 7.06 -18.24 3.96
C ASP A 570 7.95 -19.30 3.32
N MET A 571 7.56 -19.82 2.14
CA MET A 571 8.32 -20.85 1.44
C MET A 571 9.64 -20.27 0.89
N PRO A 572 10.77 -20.98 0.97
CA PRO A 572 12.07 -20.32 0.79
C PRO A 572 12.33 -19.82 -0.63
N ASP A 573 11.74 -20.48 -1.63
CA ASP A 573 11.83 -20.16 -3.05
C ASP A 573 10.60 -19.38 -3.57
N TYR A 574 9.85 -18.70 -2.70
CA TYR A 574 8.61 -18.00 -3.08
C TYR A 574 8.76 -17.08 -4.30
N LEU A 575 9.90 -16.39 -4.44
CA LEU A 575 10.23 -15.52 -5.60
C LEU A 575 10.21 -16.26 -6.95
N VAL A 576 10.39 -17.58 -6.96
CA VAL A 576 10.27 -18.42 -8.16
C VAL A 576 8.95 -19.19 -8.15
N ARG A 577 8.52 -19.73 -7.01
CA ARG A 577 7.33 -20.61 -6.97
C ARG A 577 5.99 -19.88 -6.99
N CYS A 578 5.88 -18.72 -6.34
CA CYS A 578 4.65 -17.93 -6.33
C CYS A 578 4.43 -17.23 -7.67
N TYR A 579 5.44 -16.50 -8.16
CA TYR A 579 5.33 -15.73 -9.40
C TYR A 579 5.41 -16.64 -10.64
N LYS A 580 6.57 -17.26 -10.90
CA LYS A 580 6.83 -17.96 -12.17
C LYS A 580 6.09 -19.30 -12.29
N TRP A 581 6.07 -20.11 -11.22
CA TRP A 581 5.28 -21.35 -11.24
C TRP A 581 3.78 -21.07 -11.05
N GLY A 582 3.37 -20.03 -10.33
CA GLY A 582 1.98 -19.56 -10.29
C GLY A 582 1.48 -19.15 -11.67
N TYR A 583 2.25 -18.36 -12.43
CA TYR A 583 1.96 -18.04 -13.84
C TYR A 583 1.71 -19.32 -14.67
N LEU A 584 2.60 -20.32 -14.56
CA LEU A 584 2.46 -21.58 -15.31
C LEU A 584 1.20 -22.34 -14.88
N ALA A 585 0.91 -22.41 -13.58
CA ALA A 585 -0.27 -23.08 -13.05
C ALA A 585 -1.57 -22.40 -13.49
N VAL A 586 -1.67 -21.08 -13.33
CA VAL A 586 -2.86 -20.30 -13.76
C VAL A 586 -3.03 -20.39 -15.27
N ARG A 587 -1.96 -20.22 -16.06
CA ARG A 587 -2.00 -20.36 -17.53
C ARG A 587 -2.48 -21.75 -17.96
N PHE A 588 -1.93 -22.82 -17.39
CA PHE A 588 -2.37 -24.19 -17.66
C PHE A 588 -3.85 -24.39 -17.33
N MET A 589 -4.29 -23.95 -16.15
CA MET A 589 -5.68 -24.06 -15.73
C MET A 589 -6.64 -23.22 -16.61
N PHE A 590 -6.21 -22.06 -17.14
CA PHE A 590 -6.98 -21.30 -18.14
C PHE A 590 -7.01 -21.97 -19.52
N GLU A 591 -5.90 -22.56 -19.98
CA GLU A 591 -5.83 -23.24 -21.28
C GLU A 591 -6.62 -24.56 -21.31
N ARG A 592 -6.69 -25.29 -20.18
CA ARG A 592 -7.18 -26.69 -20.08
C ARG A 592 -8.39 -26.89 -19.15
N HIS A 593 -8.45 -26.22 -18.00
CA HIS A 593 -9.36 -26.57 -16.89
C HIS A 593 -10.15 -25.37 -16.36
N ARG A 594 -10.61 -24.48 -17.26
CA ARG A 594 -11.32 -23.22 -16.93
C ARG A 594 -12.53 -23.44 -16.00
N ASP A 595 -13.27 -24.54 -16.18
CA ASP A 595 -14.44 -24.87 -15.37
C ASP A 595 -14.08 -25.08 -13.89
N ASN A 596 -12.85 -25.52 -13.59
CA ASN A 596 -12.37 -25.60 -12.21
C ASN A 596 -11.94 -24.24 -11.67
N ILE A 597 -11.46 -23.32 -12.52
CA ILE A 597 -11.26 -21.92 -12.12
C ILE A 597 -12.61 -21.30 -11.72
N GLU A 598 -13.68 -21.42 -12.51
CA GLU A 598 -14.98 -20.86 -12.09
C GLU A 598 -15.55 -21.51 -10.82
N GLN A 599 -15.36 -22.82 -10.60
CA GLN A 599 -15.74 -23.46 -9.33
C GLN A 599 -14.98 -22.87 -8.13
N LEU A 600 -13.66 -22.67 -8.27
CA LEU A 600 -12.82 -22.06 -7.23
C LEU A 600 -13.19 -20.58 -7.00
N LEU A 601 -13.40 -19.80 -8.06
CA LEU A 601 -13.79 -18.40 -7.95
C LEU A 601 -15.20 -18.23 -7.37
N ALA A 602 -16.16 -19.09 -7.70
CA ALA A 602 -17.50 -19.08 -7.08
C ALA A 602 -17.42 -19.31 -5.56
N ALA A 603 -16.50 -20.16 -5.09
CA ALA A 603 -16.23 -20.35 -3.67
C ALA A 603 -15.60 -19.10 -3.03
N LEU A 604 -14.65 -18.41 -3.70
CA LEU A 604 -14.06 -17.16 -3.18
C LEU A 604 -15.06 -15.99 -3.15
N ARG A 605 -15.91 -15.87 -4.18
CA ARG A 605 -16.98 -14.85 -4.29
C ARG A 605 -18.03 -15.02 -3.20
N SER A 606 -18.42 -16.26 -2.90
CA SER A 606 -19.35 -16.60 -1.81
C SER A 606 -18.69 -16.63 -0.42
N GLY A 607 -17.35 -16.69 -0.36
CA GLY A 607 -16.54 -16.81 0.86
C GLY A 607 -16.61 -18.19 1.51
N ASP A 608 -16.93 -19.24 0.76
CA ASP A 608 -16.81 -20.61 1.22
C ASP A 608 -15.38 -21.12 1.01
N TYR A 609 -14.48 -20.69 1.90
CA TYR A 609 -13.08 -21.10 1.90
C TYR A 609 -12.92 -22.61 2.16
N LYS A 610 -13.89 -23.26 2.80
CA LYS A 610 -13.89 -24.72 3.00
C LYS A 610 -14.15 -25.44 1.67
N GLU A 611 -15.12 -24.97 0.89
CA GLU A 611 -15.41 -25.50 -0.44
C GLU A 611 -14.28 -25.20 -1.44
N TYR A 612 -13.69 -24.00 -1.40
CA TYR A 612 -12.48 -23.67 -2.17
C TYR A 612 -11.38 -24.70 -1.93
N ASN A 613 -11.04 -24.96 -0.67
CA ASN A 613 -10.01 -25.95 -0.31
C ASN A 613 -10.43 -27.38 -0.69
N ARG A 614 -11.72 -27.75 -0.58
CA ARG A 614 -12.23 -29.06 -1.05
C ARG A 614 -12.03 -29.24 -2.55
N ILE A 615 -12.35 -28.22 -3.35
CA ILE A 615 -12.16 -28.25 -4.80
C ILE A 615 -10.66 -28.34 -5.12
N LEU A 616 -9.84 -27.46 -4.55
CA LEU A 616 -8.41 -27.37 -4.85
C LEU A 616 -7.64 -28.63 -4.44
N LEU A 617 -7.82 -29.10 -3.20
CA LEU A 617 -6.97 -30.13 -2.61
C LEU A 617 -7.54 -31.56 -2.81
N ASN A 618 -8.86 -31.72 -2.86
CA ASN A 618 -9.49 -33.06 -2.88
C ASN A 618 -10.12 -33.42 -4.24
N GLN A 619 -10.72 -32.45 -4.95
CA GLN A 619 -11.36 -32.70 -6.25
C GLN A 619 -10.36 -32.63 -7.41
N ILE A 620 -9.51 -31.59 -7.40
CA ILE A 620 -8.36 -31.43 -8.28
C ILE A 620 -7.19 -32.23 -7.70
N GLY A 621 -6.60 -31.78 -6.57
CA GLY A 621 -5.48 -32.48 -5.93
C GLY A 621 -4.32 -32.72 -6.90
N THR A 622 -3.94 -33.99 -7.07
CA THR A 622 -2.88 -34.42 -8.00
C THR A 622 -3.37 -34.78 -9.42
N ARG A 623 -4.69 -34.69 -9.69
CA ARG A 623 -5.34 -35.19 -10.93
C ARG A 623 -4.67 -34.71 -12.23
N TYR A 624 -4.19 -33.48 -12.24
CA TYR A 624 -3.61 -32.85 -13.43
C TYR A 624 -2.07 -32.79 -13.42
N ASP A 625 -1.39 -33.40 -12.44
CA ASP A 625 0.09 -33.32 -12.34
C ASP A 625 0.80 -33.91 -13.56
N SER A 626 0.27 -35.02 -14.09
CA SER A 626 0.80 -35.66 -15.30
C SER A 626 0.52 -34.82 -16.56
N GLU A 627 -0.70 -34.30 -16.72
CA GLU A 627 -1.03 -33.44 -17.88
C GLU A 627 -0.24 -32.14 -17.84
N PHE A 628 -0.07 -31.51 -16.67
CA PHE A 628 0.78 -30.33 -16.49
C PHE A 628 2.23 -30.64 -16.88
N ASN A 629 2.78 -31.78 -16.45
CA ASN A 629 4.13 -32.20 -16.83
C ASN A 629 4.31 -32.33 -18.35
N SER A 630 3.35 -32.92 -19.07
CA SER A 630 3.36 -32.98 -20.54
C SER A 630 3.10 -31.62 -21.20
N TRP A 631 2.22 -30.80 -20.64
CA TRP A 631 1.94 -29.45 -21.13
C TRP A 631 3.18 -28.56 -21.07
N LEU A 632 4.02 -28.70 -20.03
CA LEU A 632 5.29 -27.99 -19.91
C LEU A 632 6.25 -28.27 -21.09
N ASP A 633 6.20 -29.44 -21.74
CA ASP A 633 6.98 -29.67 -22.97
C ASP A 633 6.48 -28.78 -24.12
N THR A 634 5.17 -28.57 -24.20
CA THR A 634 4.48 -27.85 -25.30
C THR A 634 4.36 -26.34 -25.12
N VAL A 635 4.37 -25.83 -23.87
CA VAL A 635 4.14 -24.40 -23.59
C VAL A 635 5.26 -23.53 -24.17
N ASN A 636 4.88 -22.45 -24.85
CA ASN A 636 5.77 -21.48 -25.50
C ASN A 636 5.16 -20.06 -25.43
N THR A 637 5.91 -19.06 -25.88
CA THR A 637 5.44 -17.67 -26.02
C THR A 637 4.55 -17.51 -27.26
N GLY A 638 3.76 -16.42 -27.30
CA GLY A 638 2.79 -16.17 -28.38
C GLY A 638 1.55 -17.08 -28.35
N GLY A 639 0.86 -17.16 -29.48
CA GLY A 639 -0.47 -17.81 -29.60
C GLY A 639 -1.61 -17.00 -28.96
N THR A 640 -2.84 -17.45 -29.18
CA THR A 640 -4.07 -16.85 -28.61
C THR A 640 -4.03 -16.88 -27.08
N PHE A 641 -4.40 -15.78 -26.43
CA PHE A 641 -4.52 -15.74 -24.97
C PHE A 641 -5.80 -16.46 -24.54
N ALA A 642 -5.72 -17.40 -23.59
CA ALA A 642 -6.86 -18.28 -23.30
C ALA A 642 -8.10 -17.53 -22.77
N GLY A 643 -7.90 -16.37 -22.14
CA GLY A 643 -8.97 -15.45 -21.73
C GLY A 643 -9.83 -14.92 -22.89
N GLU A 644 -9.28 -14.79 -24.10
CA GLU A 644 -9.97 -14.27 -25.29
C GLU A 644 -11.18 -15.13 -25.70
N ARG A 645 -11.19 -16.41 -25.31
CA ARG A 645 -12.30 -17.35 -25.56
C ARG A 645 -13.60 -16.95 -24.85
N TYR A 646 -13.54 -16.09 -23.84
CA TYR A 646 -14.68 -15.69 -23.01
C TYR A 646 -15.25 -14.32 -23.40
N TYR A 647 -14.56 -13.56 -24.26
CA TYR A 647 -14.92 -12.19 -24.63
C TYR A 647 -16.32 -12.11 -25.24
N GLY A 648 -17.16 -11.21 -24.72
CA GLY A 648 -18.56 -11.08 -25.13
C GLY A 648 -19.46 -12.21 -24.64
N GLY A 649 -19.13 -12.84 -23.50
CA GLY A 649 -19.96 -13.85 -22.80
C GLY A 649 -20.05 -15.21 -23.48
N ARG A 650 -19.27 -15.45 -24.55
CA ARG A 650 -19.45 -16.58 -25.49
C ARG A 650 -19.26 -17.97 -24.89
N ASN A 651 -18.63 -18.08 -23.72
CA ASN A 651 -18.38 -19.34 -23.02
C ASN A 651 -18.55 -19.18 -21.49
N ASN A 652 -19.56 -18.43 -21.03
CA ASN A 652 -19.85 -18.33 -19.60
C ASN A 652 -20.29 -19.70 -19.05
N ALA A 653 -19.33 -20.43 -18.46
CA ALA A 653 -19.55 -21.70 -17.79
C ALA A 653 -20.60 -21.54 -16.67
N LYS A 654 -21.31 -22.63 -16.33
CA LYS A 654 -22.44 -22.63 -15.39
C LYS A 654 -21.98 -22.33 -13.94
N GLY A 655 -21.80 -21.05 -13.61
CA GLY A 655 -21.24 -20.64 -12.32
C GLY A 655 -21.58 -19.20 -11.92
N ILE A 656 -22.81 -19.00 -11.42
CA ILE A 656 -23.39 -17.74 -10.92
C ILE A 656 -23.53 -16.66 -12.02
N ASP A 657 -24.75 -16.16 -12.16
CA ASP A 657 -25.14 -15.26 -13.23
C ASP A 657 -24.60 -13.84 -12.98
N ASN A 658 -23.38 -13.54 -13.43
CA ASN A 658 -22.75 -12.24 -13.19
C ASN A 658 -23.47 -11.04 -13.83
N GLU A 659 -24.50 -11.27 -14.67
CA GLU A 659 -25.41 -10.24 -15.18
C GLU A 659 -26.66 -10.05 -14.29
N LYS A 660 -26.99 -10.98 -13.39
CA LYS A 660 -28.12 -10.90 -12.44
C LYS A 660 -27.64 -10.90 -10.99
N SER A 661 -28.03 -9.87 -10.24
CA SER A 661 -27.78 -9.80 -8.80
C SER A 661 -28.32 -11.02 -8.05
N GLY A 662 -27.43 -11.93 -7.64
CA GLY A 662 -27.74 -12.98 -6.66
C GLY A 662 -28.21 -12.36 -5.33
N PRO A 663 -29.09 -13.03 -4.58
CA PRO A 663 -29.84 -12.37 -3.53
C PRO A 663 -28.98 -11.93 -2.33
N SER A 664 -29.03 -10.63 -2.07
CA SER A 664 -28.67 -9.94 -0.82
C SER A 664 -27.17 -9.82 -0.46
N GLY A 665 -26.67 -8.58 -0.58
CA GLY A 665 -26.04 -7.97 0.59
C GLY A 665 -27.04 -7.89 1.75
N LYS A 666 -26.55 -7.76 3.00
CA LYS A 666 -27.38 -7.86 4.21
C LYS A 666 -28.68 -7.04 4.12
N THR A 667 -29.76 -7.61 4.65
CA THR A 667 -31.04 -6.90 4.77
C THR A 667 -30.87 -5.59 5.55
N THR A 668 -31.59 -4.54 5.10
CA THR A 668 -31.71 -3.25 5.81
C THR A 668 -33.08 -3.11 6.49
N PHE A 669 -33.81 -4.22 6.60
CA PHE A 669 -35.01 -4.34 7.40
C PHE A 669 -34.62 -4.89 8.77
N GLU A 670 -34.97 -4.17 9.83
CA GLU A 670 -34.67 -4.50 11.21
C GLU A 670 -35.99 -4.62 12.00
N ALA A 671 -36.13 -5.66 12.82
CA ALA A 671 -37.41 -5.98 13.45
C ALA A 671 -37.85 -4.95 14.51
N GLU A 672 -36.91 -4.26 15.16
CA GLU A 672 -37.19 -3.33 16.26
C GLU A 672 -37.34 -1.87 15.80
N GLU A 673 -37.05 -1.58 14.52
CA GLU A 673 -37.14 -0.24 13.95
C GLU A 673 -38.55 0.15 13.50
N LYS A 674 -38.78 1.46 13.37
CA LYS A 674 -40.04 2.06 12.91
C LYS A 674 -40.01 2.38 11.42
N TYR A 675 -41.04 1.96 10.70
CA TYR A 675 -41.19 2.24 9.27
C TYR A 675 -42.48 3.00 8.96
N PHE A 676 -42.36 4.00 8.09
CA PHE A 676 -43.40 4.93 7.65
C PHE A 676 -43.80 4.67 6.18
N ASN A 677 -44.93 5.22 5.76
CA ASN A 677 -45.41 5.08 4.39
C ASN A 677 -44.45 5.73 3.37
N GLY A 678 -43.89 4.91 2.49
CA GLY A 678 -42.95 5.30 1.44
C GLY A 678 -41.52 4.81 1.67
N ASP A 679 -41.17 4.36 2.88
CA ASP A 679 -39.85 3.84 3.23
C ASP A 679 -39.48 2.61 2.39
N VAL A 680 -38.18 2.42 2.16
CA VAL A 680 -37.63 1.33 1.33
C VAL A 680 -36.60 0.55 2.14
N VAL A 681 -36.74 -0.78 2.16
CA VAL A 681 -35.80 -1.71 2.79
C VAL A 681 -35.34 -2.78 1.80
N MET A 682 -34.11 -3.25 1.95
CA MET A 682 -33.63 -4.44 1.24
C MET A 682 -33.93 -5.68 2.08
N TYR A 683 -34.55 -6.71 1.49
CA TYR A 683 -34.86 -7.99 2.13
C TYR A 683 -34.79 -9.11 1.06
N ASP A 684 -34.17 -10.25 1.36
CA ASP A 684 -33.94 -11.34 0.39
C ASP A 684 -33.44 -10.85 -1.00
N GLY A 685 -32.50 -9.91 -0.98
CA GLY A 685 -31.87 -9.33 -2.17
C GLY A 685 -32.75 -8.42 -3.03
N LYS A 686 -33.97 -8.11 -2.59
CA LYS A 686 -34.91 -7.25 -3.32
C LYS A 686 -35.23 -6.02 -2.47
N ASN A 687 -35.52 -4.90 -3.14
CA ASN A 687 -36.05 -3.73 -2.46
C ASN A 687 -37.56 -3.90 -2.27
N TYR A 688 -38.06 -3.54 -1.09
CA TYR A 688 -39.47 -3.48 -0.77
C TYR A 688 -39.81 -2.09 -0.27
N ARG A 689 -40.89 -1.51 -0.79
CA ARG A 689 -41.44 -0.24 -0.34
C ARG A 689 -42.64 -0.46 0.56
N LEU A 690 -42.70 0.24 1.69
CA LEU A 690 -43.85 0.18 2.59
C LEU A 690 -44.99 1.08 2.09
N SER A 691 -46.16 0.51 1.92
CA SER A 691 -47.42 1.23 1.71
C SER A 691 -48.26 1.13 2.99
N ILE A 692 -48.58 2.26 3.61
CA ILE A 692 -49.54 2.34 4.74
C ILE A 692 -50.73 3.17 4.30
N VAL A 693 -51.91 2.56 4.35
CA VAL A 693 -53.16 3.11 3.86
C VAL A 693 -54.20 3.06 4.97
N SER A 694 -54.78 4.22 5.32
CA SER A 694 -55.91 4.32 6.25
C SER A 694 -57.15 4.77 5.49
N ASP A 695 -58.26 4.06 5.62
CA ASP A 695 -59.54 4.38 4.95
C ASP A 695 -59.38 4.63 3.43
N GLY A 696 -58.52 3.83 2.79
CA GLY A 696 -58.24 3.89 1.34
C GLY A 696 -57.30 5.00 0.87
N LYS A 697 -56.69 5.78 1.79
CA LYS A 697 -55.75 6.86 1.45
C LYS A 697 -54.37 6.64 2.09
N PRO A 698 -53.25 7.02 1.41
CA PRO A 698 -51.91 6.92 2.00
C PRO A 698 -51.80 7.72 3.30
N ASN A 699 -51.20 7.12 4.33
CA ASN A 699 -51.04 7.74 5.65
C ASN A 699 -49.55 7.95 5.98
N PRO A 700 -49.00 9.17 5.77
CA PRO A 700 -47.57 9.45 5.98
C PRO A 700 -47.18 9.59 7.46
N THR A 701 -48.15 9.66 8.38
CA THR A 701 -47.90 9.89 9.82
C THR A 701 -48.03 8.64 10.68
N PHE A 702 -48.66 7.58 10.15
CA PHE A 702 -48.73 6.28 10.81
C PHE A 702 -47.41 5.52 10.56
N TYR A 703 -47.02 4.69 11.53
CA TYR A 703 -45.86 3.80 11.40
C TYR A 703 -46.22 2.39 11.89
N ILE A 704 -45.45 1.40 11.44
CA ILE A 704 -45.42 0.05 12.03
C ILE A 704 -44.01 -0.22 12.57
N TYR A 705 -43.86 -1.20 13.46
CA TYR A 705 -42.54 -1.77 13.73
C TYR A 705 -42.25 -2.92 12.76
N GLY A 706 -40.97 -3.21 12.49
CA GLY A 706 -40.61 -4.36 11.65
C GLY A 706 -41.20 -5.69 12.14
N VAL A 707 -41.22 -5.91 13.46
CA VAL A 707 -41.80 -7.09 14.13
C VAL A 707 -43.29 -7.28 13.84
N ASP A 708 -44.04 -6.21 13.52
CA ASP A 708 -45.45 -6.30 13.13
C ASP A 708 -45.64 -6.89 11.72
N ALA A 709 -44.72 -6.62 10.79
CA ALA A 709 -44.80 -7.12 9.40
C ALA A 709 -43.45 -7.15 8.69
N ALA A 710 -42.99 -8.36 8.30
CA ALA A 710 -41.82 -8.54 7.44
C ALA A 710 -42.16 -8.40 5.94
N PRO A 711 -41.18 -8.11 5.05
CA PRO A 711 -41.48 -7.76 3.66
C PRO A 711 -42.09 -8.87 2.78
N THR A 712 -42.02 -10.13 3.22
CA THR A 712 -42.65 -11.30 2.57
C THR A 712 -43.96 -11.75 3.21
N HIS A 713 -44.45 -11.05 4.25
CA HIS A 713 -45.69 -11.41 4.95
C HIS A 713 -46.95 -10.83 4.27
N PRO A 714 -48.14 -11.40 4.54
CA PRO A 714 -49.42 -10.78 4.17
C PRO A 714 -49.58 -9.37 4.77
N ALA A 715 -50.42 -8.54 4.13
CA ALA A 715 -50.70 -7.18 4.58
C ALA A 715 -51.20 -7.14 6.03
N TRP A 716 -50.48 -6.40 6.89
CA TRP A 716 -50.83 -6.18 8.28
C TRP A 716 -52.05 -5.27 8.39
N ARG A 717 -52.85 -5.49 9.44
CA ARG A 717 -54.07 -4.72 9.72
C ARG A 717 -54.11 -4.29 11.17
N SER A 718 -54.32 -3.01 11.39
CA SER A 718 -54.44 -2.41 12.72
C SER A 718 -55.66 -2.97 13.46
N LYS A 719 -55.43 -3.70 14.56
CA LYS A 719 -56.53 -4.17 15.43
C LYS A 719 -57.16 -3.02 16.24
N GLN A 720 -56.48 -1.88 16.35
CA GLN A 720 -56.91 -0.74 17.18
C GLN A 720 -57.98 0.14 16.50
N ASP A 721 -57.97 0.23 15.16
CA ASP A 721 -58.96 0.99 14.39
C ASP A 721 -60.07 0.13 13.74
N GLY A 722 -60.00 -1.19 13.89
CA GLY A 722 -60.92 -2.15 13.28
C GLY A 722 -60.47 -2.68 11.90
N GLY A 723 -59.19 -2.55 11.56
CA GLY A 723 -58.62 -3.02 10.29
C GLY A 723 -58.76 -2.04 9.13
N ARG A 724 -59.04 -0.76 9.44
CA ARG A 724 -59.12 0.37 8.51
C ARG A 724 -57.75 0.89 8.10
N THR A 725 -56.75 0.77 8.97
CA THR A 725 -55.34 0.95 8.60
C THR A 725 -54.74 -0.38 8.19
N VAL A 726 -54.18 -0.41 6.97
CA VAL A 726 -53.53 -1.56 6.35
C VAL A 726 -52.11 -1.17 5.98
N ALA A 727 -51.13 -2.00 6.33
CA ALA A 727 -49.73 -1.81 5.97
C ALA A 727 -49.23 -3.01 5.17
N GLN A 728 -48.61 -2.77 4.01
CA GLN A 728 -48.07 -3.81 3.14
C GLN A 728 -46.75 -3.37 2.53
N TRP A 729 -45.74 -4.23 2.64
CA TRP A 729 -44.52 -4.16 1.86
C TRP A 729 -44.77 -4.67 0.43
N VAL A 730 -44.35 -3.90 -0.56
CA VAL A 730 -44.51 -4.22 -1.99
C VAL A 730 -43.13 -4.23 -2.66
N LEU A 731 -42.87 -5.24 -3.50
CA LEU A 731 -41.63 -5.37 -4.27
C LEU A 731 -41.40 -4.12 -5.16
N ASP A 732 -40.35 -3.36 -4.87
CA ASP A 732 -40.01 -2.13 -5.60
C ASP A 732 -39.17 -2.47 -6.84
N ASN A 733 -39.80 -3.18 -7.78
CA ASN A 733 -39.20 -3.68 -9.02
C ASN A 733 -39.08 -2.61 -10.12
N GLY A 734 -39.23 -1.31 -9.79
CA GLY A 734 -39.21 -0.22 -10.77
C GLY A 734 -40.36 -0.22 -11.80
N GLY A 735 -41.39 -1.06 -11.61
CA GLY A 735 -42.51 -1.24 -12.52
C GLY A 735 -43.86 -1.21 -11.80
N THR A 736 -44.84 -0.54 -12.39
CA THR A 736 -46.19 -0.38 -11.82
C THR A 736 -46.93 -1.70 -11.71
N THR A 737 -47.43 -2.03 -10.51
CA THR A 737 -48.38 -3.14 -10.31
C THR A 737 -49.59 -2.67 -9.51
N THR A 738 -50.79 -3.00 -10.01
CA THR A 738 -52.07 -2.66 -9.40
C THR A 738 -52.64 -3.86 -8.64
N PRO A 739 -53.00 -3.74 -7.35
CA PRO A 739 -53.62 -4.83 -6.59
C PRO A 739 -55.16 -4.81 -6.68
N THR A 740 -55.76 -5.80 -7.36
CA THR A 740 -57.22 -6.04 -7.39
C THR A 740 -57.50 -7.47 -7.86
N THR A 741 -58.50 -8.24 -7.38
CA THR A 741 -59.27 -8.30 -6.11
C THR A 741 -60.16 -9.55 -6.21
N THR A 742 -60.55 -10.17 -5.10
CA THR A 742 -61.49 -11.31 -5.12
C THR A 742 -62.85 -10.96 -4.51
N THR A 743 -63.91 -11.56 -5.07
CA THR A 743 -65.32 -11.61 -4.62
C THR A 743 -66.22 -10.37 -4.75
N THR A 744 -67.45 -10.70 -5.17
CA THR A 744 -68.69 -9.92 -5.41
C THR A 744 -69.67 -10.06 -4.23
N PRO A 745 -70.94 -9.57 -4.28
CA PRO A 745 -71.55 -8.45 -5.03
C PRO A 745 -72.46 -7.54 -4.17
N THR A 746 -72.74 -6.29 -4.59
CA THR A 746 -74.12 -5.72 -4.77
C THR A 746 -74.14 -4.23 -5.18
N LYS A 747 -75.26 -3.82 -5.79
CA LYS A 747 -75.71 -2.44 -6.10
C LYS A 747 -77.00 -2.19 -5.24
N PRO A 748 -77.61 -0.98 -5.13
CA PRO A 748 -77.64 0.06 -6.16
C PRO A 748 -77.60 1.56 -5.75
N THR A 749 -77.41 2.36 -6.81
CA THR A 749 -77.94 3.72 -7.08
C THR A 749 -77.17 4.98 -6.62
N THR A 750 -77.33 6.01 -7.46
CA THR A 750 -76.55 7.25 -7.59
C THR A 750 -77.41 8.48 -7.20
N PRO A 751 -76.84 9.69 -7.10
CA PRO A 751 -76.94 10.61 -8.24
C PRO A 751 -75.66 11.38 -8.58
N THR A 752 -75.64 11.99 -9.77
CA THR A 752 -74.44 12.47 -10.49
C THR A 752 -74.35 14.01 -10.55
N LYS A 753 -73.13 14.55 -10.70
CA LYS A 753 -72.89 15.85 -11.36
C LYS A 753 -71.57 15.82 -12.18
N PRO A 754 -71.45 16.48 -13.36
CA PRO A 754 -70.40 16.14 -14.33
C PRO A 754 -69.09 16.94 -14.25
N THR A 755 -68.01 16.24 -14.61
CA THR A 755 -66.81 16.62 -15.38
C THR A 755 -66.50 18.09 -15.72
N THR A 756 -65.25 18.48 -15.42
CA THR A 756 -64.40 19.42 -16.19
C THR A 756 -62.97 18.83 -16.20
N PRO A 757 -62.17 18.90 -17.30
CA PRO A 757 -60.98 18.05 -17.46
C PRO A 757 -59.69 18.61 -16.85
N THR A 758 -58.71 17.71 -16.60
CA THR A 758 -57.34 18.06 -16.19
C THR A 758 -56.31 17.26 -16.99
N THR A 759 -55.35 17.95 -17.61
CA THR A 759 -54.29 17.36 -18.46
C THR A 759 -53.04 17.04 -17.63
N PRO A 760 -52.34 15.91 -17.87
CA PRO A 760 -51.20 15.49 -17.03
C PRO A 760 -49.88 16.19 -17.37
N SER A 761 -48.98 16.24 -16.38
CA SER A 761 -47.59 16.71 -16.53
C SER A 761 -46.61 15.54 -16.43
N SER A 762 -46.31 14.87 -17.55
CA SER A 762 -45.26 13.86 -17.65
C SER A 762 -43.90 14.49 -17.99
N SER A 763 -42.84 14.06 -17.29
CA SER A 763 -41.46 14.37 -17.66
C SER A 763 -40.98 13.39 -18.74
N THR A 764 -40.35 13.88 -19.80
CA THR A 764 -39.70 13.05 -20.84
C THR A 764 -38.17 13.12 -20.79
N PHE A 765 -37.59 13.96 -19.93
CA PHE A 765 -36.16 13.95 -19.64
C PHE A 765 -35.76 12.69 -18.83
N VAL A 766 -34.63 12.07 -19.20
CA VAL A 766 -34.09 10.85 -18.61
C VAL A 766 -32.58 11.01 -18.39
N ASN A 767 -32.11 10.93 -17.15
CA ASN A 767 -30.70 11.12 -16.78
C ASN A 767 -29.71 10.27 -17.60
N ASN A 768 -30.06 9.02 -17.92
CA ASN A 768 -29.16 8.09 -18.60
C ASN A 768 -29.29 8.12 -20.13
N ALA A 769 -30.14 9.00 -20.70
CA ALA A 769 -30.21 9.23 -22.14
C ALA A 769 -29.09 10.18 -22.61
N GLN A 770 -28.71 10.06 -23.88
CA GLN A 770 -27.84 11.01 -24.57
C GLN A 770 -28.67 12.05 -25.32
N TYR A 771 -28.25 13.31 -25.22
CA TYR A 771 -28.87 14.46 -25.86
C TYR A 771 -27.85 15.21 -26.74
N ARG A 772 -28.33 15.76 -27.86
CA ARG A 772 -27.58 16.49 -28.90
C ARG A 772 -28.17 17.88 -29.10
N HIS A 773 -27.43 18.78 -29.75
CA HIS A 773 -27.96 20.13 -30.07
C HIS A 773 -29.28 20.03 -30.85
N GLY A 774 -30.35 20.63 -30.33
CA GLY A 774 -31.70 20.61 -30.89
C GLY A 774 -32.68 19.65 -30.20
N ASP A 775 -32.21 18.71 -29.38
CA ASP A 775 -33.10 17.75 -28.72
C ASP A 775 -34.01 18.44 -27.70
N GLN A 776 -35.26 17.95 -27.55
CA GLN A 776 -36.27 18.54 -26.68
C GLN A 776 -36.78 17.58 -25.61
N VAL A 777 -37.03 18.10 -24.41
CA VAL A 777 -37.62 17.35 -23.30
C VAL A 777 -38.64 18.17 -22.52
N VAL A 778 -39.62 17.48 -21.95
CA VAL A 778 -40.42 17.99 -20.84
C VAL A 778 -39.70 17.63 -19.54
N PHE A 779 -39.52 18.59 -18.64
CA PHE A 779 -39.06 18.35 -17.27
C PHE A 779 -39.83 19.24 -16.30
N ASN A 780 -40.37 18.66 -15.22
CA ASN A 780 -41.25 19.35 -14.26
C ASN A 780 -42.38 20.18 -14.92
N GLY A 781 -42.97 19.64 -15.99
CA GLY A 781 -44.07 20.28 -16.74
C GLY A 781 -43.66 21.42 -17.68
N ARG A 782 -42.36 21.65 -17.91
CA ARG A 782 -41.84 22.71 -18.81
C ARG A 782 -40.99 22.13 -19.94
N ASN A 783 -41.01 22.81 -21.09
CA ASN A 783 -40.27 22.41 -22.28
C ASN A 783 -38.86 23.03 -22.30
N TYR A 784 -37.85 22.19 -22.49
CA TYR A 784 -36.46 22.61 -22.65
C TYR A 784 -35.88 22.10 -23.97
N ALA A 785 -35.10 22.93 -24.63
CA ALA A 785 -34.29 22.57 -25.80
C ALA A 785 -32.81 22.48 -25.40
N PHE A 786 -32.11 21.46 -25.90
CA PHE A 786 -30.70 21.23 -25.61
C PHE A 786 -29.79 21.94 -26.59
N ASN A 787 -28.77 22.60 -26.08
CA ASN A 787 -27.72 23.24 -26.87
C ASN A 787 -26.39 22.53 -26.61
N VAL A 788 -25.71 22.09 -27.66
CA VAL A 788 -24.29 21.72 -27.63
C VAL A 788 -23.52 22.60 -28.61
N ILE A 789 -22.41 23.16 -28.15
CA ILE A 789 -21.51 24.06 -28.87
C ILE A 789 -20.10 23.46 -28.77
N LEU A 790 -19.40 23.34 -29.90
CA LEU A 790 -18.00 22.93 -30.01
C LEU A 790 -17.21 24.04 -30.71
N ASP A 791 -16.11 24.50 -30.12
CA ASP A 791 -15.24 25.56 -30.67
C ASP A 791 -16.03 26.82 -31.11
N GLY A 792 -17.04 27.19 -30.31
CA GLY A 792 -17.91 28.34 -30.56
C GLY A 792 -19.02 28.14 -31.60
N LYS A 793 -19.18 26.93 -32.18
CA LYS A 793 -20.23 26.60 -33.16
C LYS A 793 -21.17 25.50 -32.65
N SER A 794 -22.47 25.66 -32.87
CA SER A 794 -23.47 24.62 -32.56
C SER A 794 -23.16 23.31 -33.29
N THR A 795 -23.28 22.16 -32.62
CA THR A 795 -23.05 20.85 -33.25
C THR A 795 -24.00 19.75 -32.78
N THR A 796 -24.54 18.99 -33.73
CA THR A 796 -25.34 17.78 -33.48
C THR A 796 -24.48 16.52 -33.31
N SER A 797 -23.20 16.55 -33.72
CA SER A 797 -22.36 15.35 -33.75
C SER A 797 -21.90 14.89 -32.37
N TYR A 798 -21.87 15.79 -31.38
CA TYR A 798 -21.38 15.55 -30.03
C TYR A 798 -22.54 15.33 -29.03
N PRO A 799 -22.79 14.10 -28.54
CA PRO A 799 -23.82 13.84 -27.55
C PRO A 799 -23.31 14.07 -26.11
N ILE A 800 -24.22 14.49 -25.21
CA ILE A 800 -23.97 14.65 -23.78
C ILE A 800 -25.04 13.85 -23.01
N PHE A 801 -24.67 13.14 -21.94
CA PHE A 801 -25.66 12.46 -21.11
C PHE A 801 -26.46 13.44 -20.24
N GLY A 802 -27.75 13.19 -20.04
CA GLY A 802 -28.60 14.02 -19.18
C GLY A 802 -28.05 14.17 -17.75
N SER A 803 -27.44 13.13 -17.21
CA SER A 803 -26.76 13.12 -15.91
C SER A 803 -25.53 14.04 -15.83
N THR A 804 -24.96 14.41 -16.98
CA THR A 804 -23.83 15.36 -17.10
C THR A 804 -24.32 16.81 -17.21
N CYS A 805 -25.51 17.02 -17.77
CA CYS A 805 -26.12 18.33 -17.96
C CYS A 805 -27.64 18.17 -18.01
N ALA A 806 -28.32 18.46 -16.89
CA ALA A 806 -29.77 18.27 -16.73
C ALA A 806 -30.53 19.62 -16.80
N PRO A 807 -31.83 19.62 -17.16
CA PRO A 807 -32.64 20.83 -17.12
C PRO A 807 -32.69 21.47 -15.73
N VAL A 808 -32.96 22.78 -15.69
CA VAL A 808 -32.92 23.65 -14.48
C VAL A 808 -31.51 23.84 -13.88
N THR A 809 -30.68 22.81 -13.76
CA THR A 809 -29.32 22.93 -13.18
C THR A 809 -28.24 23.28 -14.20
N CYS A 810 -28.33 22.77 -15.42
CA CYS A 810 -27.39 23.04 -16.51
C CYS A 810 -28.05 23.96 -17.54
N THR A 811 -27.77 25.25 -17.46
CA THR A 811 -28.47 26.33 -18.20
C THR A 811 -27.50 27.22 -18.97
N SER A 812 -27.98 28.12 -19.83
CA SER A 812 -27.13 29.07 -20.57
C SER A 812 -26.21 29.91 -19.66
N TYR A 813 -26.65 30.17 -18.42
CA TYR A 813 -25.89 30.89 -17.38
C TYR A 813 -24.98 29.99 -16.54
N SER A 814 -25.25 28.69 -16.47
CA SER A 814 -24.42 27.68 -15.81
C SER A 814 -24.29 26.44 -16.72
N PRO A 815 -23.55 26.55 -17.83
CA PRO A 815 -23.45 25.48 -18.80
C PRO A 815 -22.43 24.44 -18.35
N PHE A 816 -22.65 23.18 -18.72
CA PHE A 816 -21.59 22.18 -18.69
C PHE A 816 -20.46 22.62 -19.62
N ARG A 817 -19.22 22.47 -19.14
CA ARG A 817 -18.00 22.60 -19.95
C ARG A 817 -17.13 21.37 -19.75
N ASN A 818 -16.54 20.88 -20.83
CA ASN A 818 -15.48 19.88 -20.73
C ASN A 818 -14.15 20.52 -20.27
N SER A 819 -13.15 19.69 -19.97
CA SER A 819 -11.91 20.12 -19.30
C SER A 819 -11.01 21.07 -20.10
N ASP A 820 -11.18 21.16 -21.42
CA ASP A 820 -10.48 22.13 -22.29
C ASP A 820 -11.36 23.35 -22.67
N ASN A 821 -12.57 23.44 -22.12
CA ASN A 821 -13.62 24.43 -22.41
C ASN A 821 -14.12 24.49 -23.87
N ARG A 822 -13.68 23.58 -24.76
CA ARG A 822 -14.07 23.60 -26.18
C ARG A 822 -15.51 23.15 -26.41
N VAL A 823 -16.02 22.25 -25.57
CA VAL A 823 -17.43 21.84 -25.56
C VAL A 823 -18.15 22.59 -24.45
N GLN A 824 -19.24 23.26 -24.83
CA GLN A 824 -20.20 23.88 -23.93
C GLN A 824 -21.59 23.31 -24.20
N SER A 825 -22.32 22.88 -23.18
CA SER A 825 -23.73 22.46 -23.34
C SER A 825 -24.65 22.91 -22.22
N TYR A 826 -25.93 23.08 -22.55
CA TYR A 826 -26.96 23.55 -21.62
C TYR A 826 -28.38 23.31 -22.14
N TRP A 827 -29.34 23.29 -21.22
CA TRP A 827 -30.76 23.39 -21.52
C TRP A 827 -31.24 24.83 -21.51
N GLN A 828 -32.17 25.16 -22.41
CA GLN A 828 -32.83 26.46 -22.47
C GLN A 828 -34.35 26.26 -22.42
N GLU A 829 -35.03 27.00 -21.53
CA GLU A 829 -36.49 26.94 -21.35
C GLU A 829 -37.17 27.81 -22.43
N GLY A 830 -38.04 27.24 -23.25
CA GLY A 830 -38.68 27.94 -24.38
C GLY A 830 -38.49 27.28 -25.76
N GLN A 831 -39.26 27.72 -26.76
CA GLN A 831 -39.34 27.12 -28.10
C GLN A 831 -38.30 27.67 -29.11
N VAL A 832 -38.25 27.05 -30.29
CA VAL A 832 -37.04 26.94 -31.14
C VAL A 832 -37.03 27.87 -32.37
N ALA A 833 -35.81 28.10 -32.89
CA ALA A 833 -35.43 28.52 -34.24
C ALA A 833 -35.49 30.02 -34.61
N GLY A 834 -34.40 30.47 -35.25
CA GLY A 834 -34.23 31.82 -35.80
C GLY A 834 -32.77 32.29 -35.69
N GLY A 835 -32.10 32.56 -36.81
CA GLY A 835 -30.74 33.10 -36.82
C GLY A 835 -30.73 34.62 -36.68
N GLY A 836 -29.78 35.18 -35.92
CA GLY A 836 -29.63 36.63 -35.73
C GLY A 836 -28.30 36.98 -35.04
N THR A 837 -27.82 38.20 -35.25
CA THR A 837 -26.49 38.68 -34.85
C THR A 837 -26.55 39.69 -33.69
N SER A 838 -25.49 39.71 -32.86
CA SER A 838 -25.19 40.71 -31.83
C SER A 838 -26.26 40.84 -30.69
N THR A 839 -26.06 41.57 -29.58
CA THR A 839 -24.99 42.51 -29.20
C THR A 839 -24.71 42.41 -27.69
N SER A 840 -23.58 42.98 -27.24
CA SER A 840 -23.26 43.18 -25.82
C SER A 840 -24.24 44.13 -25.10
N GLY A 841 -24.59 43.81 -23.85
CA GLY A 841 -25.20 44.76 -22.92
C GLY A 841 -25.01 44.30 -21.47
N GLY A 842 -24.42 45.15 -20.62
CA GLY A 842 -24.13 44.84 -19.22
C GLY A 842 -24.89 45.75 -18.26
N THR A 843 -25.31 45.20 -17.12
CA THR A 843 -25.82 45.95 -15.96
C THR A 843 -25.20 45.39 -14.68
N THR A 844 -24.78 46.26 -13.78
CA THR A 844 -24.03 45.90 -12.58
C THR A 844 -24.94 45.32 -11.49
N SER A 845 -24.85 44.01 -11.25
CA SER A 845 -25.25 43.42 -9.97
C SER A 845 -24.16 43.63 -8.90
N SER A 846 -24.55 43.59 -7.63
CA SER A 846 -23.60 43.53 -6.52
C SER A 846 -22.70 42.30 -6.68
N ALA A 847 -21.39 42.48 -6.53
CA ALA A 847 -20.43 41.40 -6.65
C ALA A 847 -20.66 40.37 -5.52
N ASP A 848 -20.90 39.11 -5.90
CA ASP A 848 -21.07 38.01 -4.96
C ASP A 848 -19.80 37.86 -4.10
N SER A 849 -19.97 37.95 -2.78
CA SER A 849 -18.90 37.83 -1.79
C SER A 849 -18.89 36.48 -1.08
N PHE A 850 -19.72 35.53 -1.56
CA PHE A 850 -19.76 34.17 -1.05
C PHE A 850 -18.65 33.30 -1.63
N ASN A 851 -17.85 32.69 -0.76
CA ASN A 851 -16.72 31.86 -1.14
C ASN A 851 -16.77 30.52 -0.38
N ILE A 852 -16.91 29.42 -1.13
CA ILE A 852 -16.99 28.06 -0.55
C ILE A 852 -15.75 27.65 0.26
N ARG A 853 -14.60 28.32 0.09
CA ARG A 853 -13.35 28.09 0.83
C ARG A 853 -13.16 29.03 2.02
N GLN A 854 -14.04 30.01 2.22
CA GLN A 854 -14.03 30.89 3.39
C GLN A 854 -14.78 30.25 4.57
N GLN A 855 -14.33 30.53 5.79
CA GLN A 855 -15.08 30.23 7.02
C GLN A 855 -16.01 31.39 7.38
N TYR A 856 -17.23 31.05 7.79
CA TYR A 856 -18.26 31.94 8.30
C TYR A 856 -18.72 31.48 9.69
N ARG A 857 -19.18 32.42 10.52
CA ARG A 857 -19.59 32.24 11.92
C ARG A 857 -21.01 32.77 12.13
N ASP A 858 -21.56 32.54 13.33
CA ASP A 858 -22.86 33.13 13.70
C ASP A 858 -22.88 34.65 13.47
N GLN A 859 -23.92 35.11 12.79
CA GLN A 859 -24.19 36.49 12.36
C GLN A 859 -23.33 37.06 11.22
N ASP A 860 -22.37 36.32 10.66
CA ASP A 860 -21.63 36.74 9.45
C ASP A 860 -22.57 36.92 8.24
N GLN A 861 -22.20 37.82 7.32
CA GLN A 861 -22.99 38.12 6.13
C GLN A 861 -22.21 37.89 4.83
N THR A 862 -22.95 37.57 3.76
CA THR A 862 -22.39 37.32 2.43
C THR A 862 -23.38 37.66 1.33
N VAL A 863 -22.90 37.93 0.12
CA VAL A 863 -23.73 38.16 -1.07
C VAL A 863 -23.61 36.94 -1.99
N SER A 864 -24.75 36.36 -2.38
CA SER A 864 -24.82 35.23 -3.33
C SER A 864 -26.05 35.36 -4.23
N GLY A 865 -25.89 35.22 -5.54
CA GLY A 865 -26.93 35.53 -6.52
C GLY A 865 -27.44 36.97 -6.43
N GLY A 866 -26.58 37.92 -6.05
CA GLY A 866 -26.94 39.32 -5.81
C GLY A 866 -27.82 39.59 -4.58
N ARG A 867 -28.10 38.57 -3.74
CA ARG A 867 -28.84 38.71 -2.48
C ARG A 867 -27.89 38.62 -1.29
N THR A 868 -28.11 39.47 -0.29
CA THR A 868 -27.37 39.41 0.98
C THR A 868 -28.05 38.44 1.94
N TYR A 869 -27.29 37.49 2.48
CA TYR A 869 -27.73 36.54 3.49
C TYR A 869 -26.94 36.73 4.79
N ARG A 870 -27.49 36.27 5.92
CA ARG A 870 -26.83 36.17 7.22
C ARG A 870 -26.82 34.72 7.70
N LEU A 871 -25.66 34.23 8.16
CA LEU A 871 -25.52 32.91 8.76
C LEU A 871 -26.00 32.93 10.21
N THR A 872 -26.81 31.97 10.61
CA THR A 872 -27.02 31.61 12.02
C THR A 872 -26.25 30.34 12.34
N VAL A 873 -25.53 30.29 13.46
CA VAL A 873 -24.87 29.06 13.95
C VAL A 873 -25.21 28.83 15.42
N LYS A 874 -25.72 27.64 15.74
CA LYS A 874 -26.10 27.20 17.08
C LYS A 874 -25.36 25.92 17.47
N VAL A 875 -24.95 25.81 18.73
CA VAL A 875 -24.42 24.57 19.33
C VAL A 875 -25.20 24.30 20.62
N ASP A 876 -25.66 23.06 20.80
CA ASP A 876 -26.58 22.67 21.88
C ASP A 876 -27.81 23.59 21.95
N GLY A 877 -28.32 23.98 20.77
CA GLY A 877 -29.46 24.90 20.60
C GLY A 877 -29.16 26.39 20.81
N ARG A 878 -27.96 26.77 21.28
CA ARG A 878 -27.58 28.15 21.62
C ARG A 878 -26.67 28.78 20.56
N ASN A 879 -26.96 30.02 20.16
CA ASN A 879 -26.14 30.79 19.21
C ASN A 879 -24.67 30.89 19.66
N THR A 880 -23.70 30.73 18.75
CA THR A 880 -22.28 30.86 19.07
C THR A 880 -21.39 31.22 17.88
N THR A 881 -20.63 32.30 18.01
CA THR A 881 -19.58 32.72 17.05
C THR A 881 -18.34 31.83 17.11
N LYS A 882 -18.20 30.96 18.13
CA LYS A 882 -16.99 30.14 18.34
C LYS A 882 -16.89 28.94 17.39
N PHE A 883 -17.99 28.55 16.72
CA PHE A 883 -18.02 27.43 15.79
C PHE A 883 -18.06 27.94 14.33
N PRO A 884 -16.92 27.97 13.61
CA PRO A 884 -16.87 28.38 12.21
C PRO A 884 -17.24 27.22 11.27
N LEU A 885 -17.89 27.54 10.15
CA LEU A 885 -18.22 26.61 9.08
C LEU A 885 -17.70 27.12 7.74
N TYR A 886 -17.16 26.23 6.92
CA TYR A 886 -16.77 26.57 5.55
C TYR A 886 -18.01 26.74 4.67
N GLY A 887 -18.01 27.72 3.76
CA GLY A 887 -19.14 27.95 2.84
C GLY A 887 -19.49 26.71 2.00
N GLY A 888 -18.52 25.89 1.62
CA GLY A 888 -18.75 24.62 0.92
C GLY A 888 -19.48 23.55 1.74
N THR A 889 -19.59 23.71 3.06
CA THR A 889 -20.35 22.85 3.97
C THR A 889 -21.79 23.34 4.15
N CYS A 890 -22.03 24.65 4.01
CA CYS A 890 -23.33 25.29 4.19
C CYS A 890 -23.38 26.55 3.31
N ALA A 891 -24.04 26.46 2.15
CA ALA A 891 -24.14 27.55 1.17
C ALA A 891 -25.55 28.18 1.13
N PRO A 892 -25.70 29.49 0.86
CA PRO A 892 -26.99 30.18 1.00
C PRO A 892 -28.17 29.58 0.22
N ALA A 893 -27.92 29.02 -0.97
CA ALA A 893 -28.97 28.44 -1.82
C ALA A 893 -29.42 27.03 -1.40
N SER A 894 -28.69 26.34 -0.51
CA SER A 894 -28.93 24.94 -0.14
C SER A 894 -28.97 24.66 1.36
N CYS A 895 -28.48 25.58 2.19
CA CYS A 895 -28.38 25.47 3.63
C CYS A 895 -29.21 26.59 4.28
N THR A 896 -30.51 26.38 4.39
CA THR A 896 -31.51 27.39 4.79
C THR A 896 -32.16 27.03 6.13
N ALA A 897 -32.95 27.93 6.73
CA ALA A 897 -33.59 27.65 8.02
C ALA A 897 -34.54 26.43 8.01
N SER A 898 -35.04 26.00 6.85
CA SER A 898 -35.83 24.78 6.67
C SER A 898 -35.01 23.54 6.28
N VAL A 899 -33.76 23.73 5.82
CA VAL A 899 -32.80 22.66 5.51
C VAL A 899 -31.43 23.06 6.09
N PRO A 900 -31.27 23.05 7.43
CA PRO A 900 -30.04 23.49 8.06
C PRO A 900 -28.94 22.44 7.90
N PHE A 901 -27.68 22.89 7.86
CA PHE A 901 -26.55 22.04 8.19
C PHE A 901 -26.71 21.52 9.62
N VAL A 902 -26.41 20.23 9.82
CA VAL A 902 -26.38 19.56 11.12
C VAL A 902 -25.07 18.78 11.21
N SER A 903 -24.33 18.93 12.30
CA SER A 903 -23.09 18.15 12.53
C SER A 903 -23.38 16.66 12.75
N SER A 904 -22.38 15.80 12.55
CA SER A 904 -22.53 14.34 12.69
C SER A 904 -22.88 13.88 14.11
N ASP A 905 -22.52 14.65 15.13
CA ASP A 905 -22.94 14.46 16.53
C ASP A 905 -24.32 15.07 16.84
N ARG A 906 -24.97 15.70 15.87
CA ARG A 906 -26.25 16.43 15.94
C ARG A 906 -26.31 17.61 16.93
N ARG A 907 -25.17 18.06 17.45
CA ARG A 907 -25.11 19.15 18.45
C ARG A 907 -25.02 20.54 17.84
N SER A 908 -24.42 20.65 16.67
CA SER A 908 -24.23 21.93 15.96
C SER A 908 -25.19 22.03 14.78
N THR A 909 -25.86 23.17 14.63
CA THR A 909 -26.72 23.46 13.49
C THR A 909 -26.41 24.83 12.91
N ALA A 910 -26.55 24.98 11.59
CA ALA A 910 -26.31 26.25 10.92
C ALA A 910 -27.16 26.43 9.66
N TYR A 911 -27.50 27.67 9.34
CA TYR A 911 -28.28 28.00 8.16
C TYR A 911 -28.16 29.48 7.78
N TRP A 912 -28.32 29.78 6.49
CA TRP A 912 -28.45 31.14 5.99
C TRP A 912 -29.93 31.58 5.99
N GLN A 913 -30.15 32.88 6.19
CA GLN A 913 -31.41 33.61 6.03
C GLN A 913 -31.20 34.91 5.27
#